data_AF-A0A2N1DA52-F1
#
_entry.id   AF-A0A2N1DA52-F1
#
_cell.length_a   1.000
_cell.length_b   1.000
_cell.length_c   1.000
_cell.angle_alpha   90.00
_cell.angle_beta   90.00
_cell.angle_gamma   90.00
#
_symmetry.space_group_name_H-M   'P 1'
#
loop_
_entity.id
_entity.type
_entity.pdbx_description
1 polymer ?
#
loop_
_entity_poly.entity_id
_entity_poly.type
_entity_poly.pdbx_seq_one_letter_code
_entity_poly.pdbx_strand_id
1 'polypeptide(L)'
;MLKWLRALGCCFAWVASVQISAQQATLPNSVQIEKAYQQVLYEYYQGNFSLALTKMAILEQKFPNGLNQIPDFLSGYQVEPELLKGGMSLAYGLDNQAADIFLRLLKNNIEPDVTAYSWLLLGKTYYQKRQFSDAAQALQQIRHDNADKYFEPSSRDNWLYMQSQLQGYLLGQGAEGTDIQWLEQLSEDSIYRDYVQYNQALALLQKGESQQAIIGLSSLTNNSSGFVSRWMGWAEPIFSASDEQSVVAERAAIRDRANLTLGYTLLQQGDPHQGFRVFEKIRTEGLDAEAALLGYGWAAAQKDELQTALAIWQRLIHMPQNSEYTLEAYLASAYAYETAFAPGQSLQVLQLGLDRFKQALVDLDQVAQQVDKRQFILDLLPNIANSQRADDAENAEHAENVSLNTKGQQFNTAQLFDSVSVSNEFRSGLSALEQSRDLQQQLQSWQQRMQQYHLMLDERQVERRKRAKHILQNRTLDQLSALQVQRDALAQVIDTAKQQQDGQVFMSLQSQKWLDRVKRSEKRLATITQLKKQLGQPPLDDAYQRRVDRVAGRLVWQASEAYSANTWQAQKALNQLDAEIAKAQQRQQQLLIQLAAKPDFAKQRLRVSALAQRINIEIVKSNSVQDALIEQLSETFNQFIRAHKQKISQYILQAQLAMVRLNDQALLNDNDSPTPLNDTSVKEGDQL
;
A
#
# COMPACT_ATOMS: atom_id res chain seq x y z
N MET A 1 16.08 -38.10 41.53
CA MET A 1 16.23 -38.73 42.86
C MET A 1 16.52 -37.65 43.90
N LEU A 2 15.80 -37.70 45.02
CA LEU A 2 16.01 -37.12 46.37
C LEU A 2 16.79 -35.79 46.49
N LYS A 3 16.13 -34.66 46.83
CA LYS A 3 15.80 -34.17 48.20
C LYS A 3 16.97 -34.12 49.20
N TRP A 4 17.25 -32.90 49.71
CA TRP A 4 17.42 -32.46 51.13
C TRP A 4 18.58 -31.47 51.32
N LEU A 5 18.29 -30.24 51.79
CA LEU A 5 18.66 -29.76 53.15
C LEU A 5 18.29 -28.28 53.37
N ARG A 6 17.86 -28.00 54.60
CA ARG A 6 17.45 -26.71 55.15
C ARG A 6 18.59 -26.07 55.95
N ALA A 7 18.56 -24.73 55.95
CA ALA A 7 18.76 -23.80 57.08
C ALA A 7 20.17 -23.38 57.54
N LEU A 8 20.20 -22.08 57.92
CA LEU A 8 21.21 -21.29 58.66
C LEU A 8 22.47 -20.97 57.85
N GLY A 9 22.89 -19.73 57.63
CA GLY A 9 22.65 -18.47 58.31
C GLY A 9 24.01 -17.79 58.41
N CYS A 10 24.19 -16.59 57.85
CA CYS A 10 25.21 -15.64 58.31
C CYS A 10 25.08 -14.32 57.55
N CYS A 11 25.02 -13.27 58.35
CA CYS A 11 25.09 -11.88 57.92
C CYS A 11 26.44 -11.63 57.24
N PHE A 12 26.41 -11.10 56.02
CA PHE A 12 27.46 -10.20 55.55
C PHE A 12 26.79 -8.93 55.06
N ALA A 13 26.87 -7.90 55.90
CA ALA A 13 26.61 -6.53 55.51
C ALA A 13 27.67 -6.13 54.49
N TRP A 14 27.27 -6.05 53.23
CA TRP A 14 27.97 -5.24 52.24
C TRP A 14 27.19 -3.95 52.07
N VAL A 15 27.80 -2.86 52.55
CA VAL A 15 27.42 -1.49 52.23
C VAL A 15 27.70 -1.30 50.75
N ALA A 16 26.74 -1.69 49.91
CA ALA A 16 26.70 -1.24 48.53
C ALA A 16 26.08 0.16 48.55
N SER A 17 26.96 1.16 48.54
CA SER A 17 26.65 2.50 48.07
C SER A 17 25.89 2.39 46.75
N VAL A 18 24.57 2.59 46.80
CA VAL A 18 23.74 2.74 45.61
C VAL A 18 24.13 4.09 45.00
N GLN A 19 25.16 4.08 44.16
CA GLN A 19 25.21 5.01 43.04
C GLN A 19 23.97 4.68 42.21
N ILE A 20 22.91 5.44 42.44
CA ILE A 20 21.76 5.47 41.53
C ILE A 20 22.33 6.04 40.24
N SER A 21 22.74 5.14 39.36
CA SER A 21 23.06 5.47 37.97
C SER A 21 21.89 6.27 37.42
N ALA A 22 22.19 7.47 36.94
CA ALA A 22 21.30 8.32 36.18
C ALA A 22 21.02 7.68 34.81
N GLN A 23 20.36 6.53 34.79
CA GLN A 23 20.15 5.70 33.60
C GLN A 23 18.71 5.18 33.49
N GLN A 24 17.75 5.90 34.08
CA GLN A 24 16.31 5.59 33.95
C GLN A 24 15.47 6.75 33.38
N ALA A 25 16.08 7.78 32.78
CA ALA A 25 15.35 8.88 32.17
C ALA A 25 15.06 8.72 30.65
N THR A 26 15.54 7.67 29.98
CA THR A 26 15.39 7.49 28.52
C THR A 26 14.40 6.38 28.10
N LEU A 27 13.92 5.54 29.01
CA LEU A 27 13.07 4.37 28.71
C LEU A 27 11.62 4.62 28.23
N PRO A 28 10.89 5.70 28.56
CA PRO A 28 9.48 5.78 28.17
C PRO A 28 9.24 6.09 26.69
N ASN A 29 10.25 6.63 25.99
CA ASN A 29 10.14 6.95 24.56
C ASN A 29 10.41 5.73 23.67
N SER A 30 11.31 4.82 24.06
CA SER A 30 11.66 3.65 23.22
C SER A 30 10.47 2.73 22.97
N VAL A 31 9.69 2.40 24.01
CA VAL A 31 8.48 1.57 23.87
C VAL A 31 7.39 2.26 23.02
N GLN A 32 7.32 3.60 23.04
CA GLN A 32 6.35 4.33 22.22
C GLN A 32 6.79 4.41 20.76
N ILE A 33 8.09 4.59 20.50
CA ILE A 33 8.67 4.58 19.15
C ILE A 33 8.51 3.19 18.53
N GLU A 34 8.84 2.13 19.29
CA GLU A 34 8.62 0.73 18.88
C GLU A 34 7.18 0.50 18.44
N LYS A 35 6.20 0.83 19.29
CA LYS A 35 4.77 0.62 18.97
C LYS A 35 4.33 1.43 17.76
N ALA A 36 4.80 2.67 17.63
CA ALA A 36 4.47 3.51 16.48
C ALA A 36 5.08 2.96 15.19
N TYR A 37 6.32 2.45 15.22
CA TYR A 37 6.96 1.86 14.06
C TYR A 37 6.35 0.50 13.68
N GLN A 38 5.97 -0.33 14.65
CA GLN A 38 5.21 -1.57 14.39
C GLN A 38 3.88 -1.28 13.65
N GLN A 39 3.23 -0.16 13.94
CA GLN A 39 2.04 0.25 13.20
C GLN A 39 2.35 0.72 11.77
N VAL A 40 3.54 1.26 11.51
CA VAL A 40 4.00 1.56 10.14
C VAL A 40 4.21 0.25 9.38
N LEU A 41 4.96 -0.69 9.96
CA LEU A 41 5.22 -2.00 9.37
C LEU A 41 3.93 -2.79 9.12
N TYR A 42 2.98 -2.74 10.05
CA TYR A 42 1.67 -3.38 9.86
C TYR A 42 0.97 -2.89 8.59
N GLU A 43 0.89 -1.58 8.35
CA GLU A 43 0.27 -1.05 7.13
C GLU A 43 1.11 -1.34 5.89
N TYR A 44 2.44 -1.29 6.01
CA TYR A 44 3.36 -1.62 4.94
C TYR A 44 3.13 -3.03 4.39
N TYR A 45 3.07 -4.04 5.28
CA TYR A 45 2.83 -5.43 4.88
C TYR A 45 1.39 -5.69 4.41
N GLN A 46 0.46 -4.76 4.64
CA GLN A 46 -0.89 -4.79 4.06
C GLN A 46 -0.96 -4.08 2.70
N GLY A 47 0.16 -3.52 2.19
CA GLY A 47 0.18 -2.70 0.97
C GLY A 47 -0.41 -1.29 1.13
N ASN A 48 -0.78 -0.88 2.36
CA ASN A 48 -1.40 0.42 2.65
C ASN A 48 -0.36 1.54 2.75
N PHE A 49 0.41 1.79 1.68
CA PHE A 49 1.56 2.71 1.71
C PHE A 49 1.21 4.14 2.12
N SER A 50 0.05 4.66 1.70
CA SER A 50 -0.41 6.01 2.10
C SER A 50 -0.58 6.14 3.63
N LEU A 51 -1.17 5.13 4.26
CA LEU A 51 -1.39 5.11 5.70
C LEU A 51 -0.10 4.81 6.46
N ALA A 52 0.75 3.93 5.93
CA ALA A 52 2.09 3.66 6.48
C ALA A 52 2.94 4.96 6.50
N LEU A 53 2.99 5.70 5.39
CA LEU A 53 3.67 6.99 5.30
C LEU A 53 3.07 8.03 6.26
N THR A 54 1.74 8.07 6.40
CA THR A 54 1.07 8.96 7.36
C THR A 54 1.47 8.62 8.80
N LYS A 55 1.49 7.34 9.17
CA LYS A 55 1.94 6.89 10.50
C LYS A 55 3.41 7.20 10.74
N MET A 56 4.25 7.03 9.72
CA MET A 56 5.68 7.38 9.76
C MET A 56 5.86 8.89 9.99
N ALA A 57 5.11 9.74 9.29
CA ALA A 57 5.13 11.18 9.49
C ALA A 57 4.66 11.59 10.91
N ILE A 58 3.66 10.90 11.47
CA ILE A 58 3.21 11.10 12.86
C ILE A 58 4.31 10.71 13.84
N LEU A 59 5.01 9.58 13.60
CA LEU A 59 6.15 9.15 14.41
C LEU A 59 7.24 10.23 14.43
N GLU A 60 7.67 10.72 13.27
CA GLU A 60 8.69 11.78 13.14
C GLU A 60 8.25 13.11 13.78
N GLN A 61 6.98 13.47 13.64
CA GLN A 61 6.44 14.68 14.27
C GLN A 61 6.44 14.58 15.80
N LYS A 62 6.10 13.41 16.35
CA LYS A 62 6.02 13.20 17.79
C LYS A 62 7.39 13.00 18.42
N PHE A 63 8.30 12.36 17.70
CA PHE A 63 9.66 12.05 18.12
C PHE A 63 10.64 12.57 17.07
N PRO A 64 11.11 13.82 17.19
CA PRO A 64 12.18 14.34 16.35
C PRO A 64 13.40 13.40 16.43
N ASN A 65 13.92 12.97 15.28
CA ASN A 65 14.98 11.95 15.15
C ASN A 65 14.57 10.53 15.63
N GLY A 66 13.26 10.25 15.71
CA GLY A 66 12.74 8.96 16.19
C GLY A 66 13.12 7.78 15.30
N LEU A 67 13.39 8.01 14.01
CA LEU A 67 13.84 6.95 13.09
C LEU A 67 15.18 6.35 13.51
N ASN A 68 16.11 7.19 13.96
CA ASN A 68 17.44 6.78 14.46
C ASN A 68 17.37 6.10 15.84
N GLN A 69 16.18 6.02 16.43
CA GLN A 69 15.94 5.41 17.75
C GLN A 69 15.10 4.14 17.64
N ILE A 70 14.81 3.68 16.42
CA ILE A 70 14.13 2.41 16.17
C ILE A 70 15.07 1.28 16.60
N PRO A 71 14.64 0.34 17.46
CA PRO A 71 15.47 -0.78 17.88
C PRO A 71 15.91 -1.68 16.72
N ASP A 72 17.15 -2.17 16.78
CA ASP A 72 17.78 -3.03 15.77
C ASP A 72 16.99 -4.29 15.40
N PHE A 73 16.16 -4.82 16.30
CA PHE A 73 15.34 -6.00 16.02
C PHE A 73 14.06 -5.68 15.22
N LEU A 74 13.65 -4.41 15.16
CA LEU A 74 12.50 -3.93 14.38
C LEU A 74 12.94 -3.28 13.07
N SER A 75 14.12 -2.67 13.02
CA SER A 75 14.78 -2.39 11.75
C SER A 75 15.26 -3.69 11.10
N GLY A 76 15.76 -4.64 11.91
CA GLY A 76 16.18 -5.98 11.49
C GLY A 76 17.27 -5.97 10.42
N TYR A 77 17.80 -7.14 10.09
CA TYR A 77 18.68 -7.34 8.91
C TYR A 77 17.97 -7.09 7.56
N GLN A 78 16.82 -6.40 7.52
CA GLN A 78 15.95 -6.36 6.35
C GLN A 78 15.79 -4.97 5.72
N VAL A 79 15.55 -3.87 6.45
CA VAL A 79 15.45 -2.53 5.81
C VAL A 79 15.72 -1.38 6.78
N GLU A 80 16.59 -0.44 6.39
CA GLU A 80 16.76 0.84 7.09
C GLU A 80 15.44 1.68 7.05
N PRO A 81 14.98 2.28 8.17
CA PRO A 81 13.67 2.94 8.23
C PRO A 81 13.44 4.09 7.23
N GLU A 82 14.45 4.92 6.97
CA GLU A 82 14.37 6.00 5.98
C GLU A 82 14.36 5.43 4.54
N LEU A 83 15.06 4.33 4.25
CA LEU A 83 15.01 3.58 3.00
C LEU A 83 13.62 2.99 2.77
N LEU A 84 13.02 2.39 3.81
CA LEU A 84 11.63 1.91 3.77
C LEU A 84 10.67 3.06 3.45
N LYS A 85 10.84 4.22 4.10
CA LYS A 85 10.05 5.42 3.80
C LYS A 85 10.21 5.86 2.35
N GLY A 86 11.43 5.81 1.80
CA GLY A 86 11.69 6.08 0.39
C GLY A 86 10.99 5.08 -0.52
N GLY A 87 11.10 3.78 -0.24
CA GLY A 87 10.44 2.71 -0.99
C GLY A 87 8.91 2.83 -0.99
N MET A 88 8.30 3.09 0.17
CA MET A 88 6.87 3.37 0.27
C MET A 88 6.46 4.65 -0.48
N SER A 89 7.32 5.68 -0.45
CA SER A 89 7.07 6.91 -1.21
C SER A 89 7.04 6.64 -2.70
N LEU A 90 7.99 5.84 -3.20
CA LEU A 90 8.06 5.42 -4.60
C LEU A 90 6.83 4.58 -4.99
N ALA A 91 6.49 3.57 -4.19
CA ALA A 91 5.32 2.71 -4.43
C ALA A 91 4.01 3.51 -4.46
N TYR A 92 3.90 4.56 -3.65
CA TYR A 92 2.74 5.42 -3.60
C TYR A 92 2.74 6.54 -4.67
N GLY A 93 3.76 6.63 -5.53
CA GLY A 93 3.87 7.65 -6.59
C GLY A 93 4.39 9.02 -6.13
N LEU A 94 5.03 9.10 -4.96
CA LEU A 94 5.66 10.32 -4.44
C LEU A 94 7.12 10.42 -4.90
N ASP A 95 7.36 10.39 -6.20
CA ASP A 95 8.69 10.24 -6.81
C ASP A 95 9.71 11.27 -6.34
N ASN A 96 9.30 12.54 -6.19
CA ASN A 96 10.20 13.59 -5.72
C ASN A 96 10.63 13.36 -4.26
N GLN A 97 9.69 12.96 -3.39
CA GLN A 97 10.00 12.62 -2.01
C GLN A 97 10.91 11.39 -1.94
N ALA A 98 10.64 10.37 -2.76
CA ALA A 98 11.45 9.17 -2.85
C ALA A 98 12.89 9.51 -3.27
N ALA A 99 13.05 10.28 -4.35
CA ALA A 99 14.36 10.73 -4.84
C ALA A 99 15.15 11.51 -3.78
N ASP A 100 14.50 12.47 -3.11
CA ASP A 100 15.11 13.26 -2.03
C ASP A 100 15.60 12.39 -0.86
N ILE A 101 14.83 11.36 -0.51
CA ILE A 101 15.19 10.39 0.53
C ILE A 101 16.41 9.56 0.09
N PHE A 102 16.37 8.97 -1.11
CA PHE A 102 17.48 8.14 -1.59
C PHE A 102 18.77 8.93 -1.75
N LEU A 103 18.72 10.16 -2.28
CA LEU A 103 19.89 11.04 -2.37
C LEU A 103 20.47 11.38 -1.00
N ARG A 104 19.63 11.56 0.02
CA ARG A 104 20.07 11.80 1.39
C ARG A 104 20.73 10.57 2.00
N LEU A 105 20.16 9.39 1.78
CA LEU A 105 20.74 8.11 2.23
C LEU A 105 22.11 7.89 1.58
N LEU A 106 22.23 8.11 0.28
CA LEU A 106 23.50 8.00 -0.45
C LEU A 106 24.58 8.98 0.04
N LYS A 107 24.19 10.13 0.59
CA LYS A 107 25.13 11.13 1.11
C LYS A 107 25.55 10.85 2.56
N ASN A 108 24.64 10.33 3.38
CA ASN A 108 24.79 10.29 4.83
C ASN A 108 24.96 8.88 5.40
N ASN A 109 24.60 7.83 4.66
CA ASN A 109 24.73 6.45 5.08
C ASN A 109 25.96 5.80 4.42
N ILE A 110 26.66 4.94 5.17
CA ILE A 110 27.87 4.23 4.74
C ILE A 110 27.65 2.71 4.62
N GLU A 111 26.45 2.22 4.98
CA GLU A 111 26.11 0.80 4.91
C GLU A 111 25.97 0.35 3.43
N PRO A 112 26.72 -0.68 2.99
CA PRO A 112 26.78 -1.05 1.58
C PRO A 112 25.45 -1.56 0.99
N ASP A 113 24.64 -2.24 1.78
CA ASP A 113 23.31 -2.74 1.41
C ASP A 113 22.33 -1.57 1.23
N VAL A 114 22.27 -0.65 2.19
CA VAL A 114 21.43 0.56 2.09
C VAL A 114 21.84 1.41 0.89
N THR A 115 23.14 1.54 0.64
CA THR A 115 23.67 2.26 -0.52
C THR A 115 23.25 1.60 -1.84
N ALA A 116 23.37 0.27 -1.93
CA ALA A 116 22.99 -0.48 -3.13
C ALA A 116 21.48 -0.35 -3.42
N TYR A 117 20.63 -0.53 -2.41
CA TYR A 117 19.18 -0.36 -2.58
C TYR A 117 18.79 1.09 -2.85
N SER A 118 19.48 2.08 -2.25
CA SER A 118 19.21 3.49 -2.54
C SER A 118 19.50 3.84 -3.99
N TRP A 119 20.60 3.35 -4.57
CA TRP A 119 20.86 3.52 -6.01
C TRP A 119 19.84 2.80 -6.88
N LEU A 120 19.43 1.58 -6.52
CA LEU A 120 18.44 0.81 -7.26
C LEU A 120 17.09 1.55 -7.30
N LEU A 121 16.61 1.98 -6.13
CA LEU A 121 15.33 2.66 -6.00
C LEU A 121 15.37 4.08 -6.60
N LEU A 122 16.49 4.79 -6.51
CA LEU A 122 16.68 6.07 -7.19
C LEU A 122 16.64 5.91 -8.72
N GLY A 123 17.31 4.88 -9.25
CA GLY A 123 17.25 4.55 -10.66
C GLY A 123 15.83 4.21 -11.13
N LYS A 124 15.08 3.43 -10.34
CA LYS A 124 13.65 3.17 -10.58
C LYS A 124 12.80 4.45 -10.57
N THR A 125 13.08 5.35 -9.62
CA THR A 125 12.40 6.65 -9.52
C THR A 125 12.61 7.48 -10.79
N TYR A 126 13.86 7.61 -11.26
CA TYR A 126 14.14 8.32 -12.50
C TYR A 126 13.57 7.63 -13.74
N TYR A 127 13.54 6.30 -13.76
CA TYR A 127 12.93 5.53 -14.83
C TYR A 127 11.43 5.82 -14.94
N GLN A 128 10.70 5.81 -13.82
CA GLN A 128 9.27 6.15 -13.78
C GLN A 128 9.00 7.58 -14.25
N LYS A 129 9.89 8.51 -13.90
CA LYS A 129 9.84 9.91 -14.36
C LYS A 129 10.28 10.11 -15.82
N ARG A 130 10.57 9.04 -16.57
CA ARG A 130 11.14 9.07 -17.94
C ARG A 130 12.48 9.82 -18.04
N GLN A 131 13.19 10.00 -16.93
CA GLN A 131 14.51 10.60 -16.88
C GLN A 131 15.57 9.52 -17.15
N PHE A 132 15.54 8.96 -18.36
CA PHE A 132 16.30 7.74 -18.69
C PHE A 132 17.82 7.90 -18.53
N SER A 133 18.37 9.08 -18.81
CA SER A 133 19.80 9.33 -18.63
C SER A 133 20.19 9.30 -17.15
N ASP A 134 19.40 9.95 -16.28
CA ASP A 134 19.63 9.96 -14.84
C ASP A 134 19.42 8.57 -14.24
N ALA A 135 18.42 7.83 -14.72
CA ALA A 135 18.17 6.44 -14.35
C ALA A 135 19.38 5.55 -14.66
N ALA A 136 19.95 5.67 -15.88
CA ALA A 136 21.11 4.90 -16.28
C ALA A 136 22.33 5.22 -15.41
N GLN A 137 22.58 6.51 -15.15
CA GLN A 137 23.68 6.94 -14.28
C GLN A 137 23.54 6.40 -12.86
N ALA A 138 22.34 6.45 -12.28
CA ALA A 138 22.06 5.93 -10.94
C ALA A 138 22.25 4.41 -10.87
N LEU A 139 21.69 3.66 -11.83
CA LEU A 139 21.80 2.20 -11.84
C LEU A 139 23.24 1.72 -12.12
N GLN A 140 24.07 2.50 -12.82
CA GLN A 140 25.49 2.20 -13.05
C GLN A 140 26.36 2.32 -11.79
N GLN A 141 25.91 3.04 -10.75
CA GLN A 141 26.63 3.12 -9.48
C GLN A 141 26.60 1.81 -8.68
N ILE A 142 25.68 0.89 -9.03
CA ILE A 142 25.55 -0.40 -8.37
C ILE A 142 26.63 -1.33 -8.90
N ARG A 143 27.51 -1.78 -8.00
CA ARG A 143 28.53 -2.77 -8.34
C ARG A 143 27.97 -4.18 -8.30
N HIS A 144 28.42 -5.05 -9.21
CA HIS A 144 27.98 -6.45 -9.27
C HIS A 144 28.20 -7.22 -7.96
N ASP A 145 29.34 -7.03 -7.29
CA ASP A 145 29.63 -7.69 -6.01
C ASP A 145 28.67 -7.28 -4.88
N ASN A 146 28.19 -6.03 -4.91
CA ASN A 146 27.14 -5.58 -3.99
C ASN A 146 25.77 -6.14 -4.38
N ALA A 147 25.44 -6.15 -5.67
CA ALA A 147 24.18 -6.71 -6.16
C ALA A 147 24.07 -8.21 -5.81
N ASP A 148 25.11 -8.99 -6.09
CA ASP A 148 25.16 -10.44 -5.81
C ASP A 148 25.05 -10.75 -4.31
N LYS A 149 25.54 -9.86 -3.45
CA LYS A 149 25.58 -10.06 -2.00
C LYS A 149 24.31 -9.60 -1.29
N TYR A 150 23.71 -8.49 -1.71
CA TYR A 150 22.64 -7.81 -0.96
C TYR A 150 21.27 -7.87 -1.64
N PHE A 151 21.20 -8.07 -2.96
CA PHE A 151 19.92 -8.18 -3.65
C PHE A 151 19.41 -9.61 -3.64
N GLU A 152 18.10 -9.74 -3.53
CA GLU A 152 17.44 -11.00 -3.91
C GLU A 152 17.63 -11.26 -5.41
N PRO A 153 17.67 -12.53 -5.87
CA PRO A 153 17.91 -12.87 -7.27
C PRO A 153 16.98 -12.14 -8.26
N SER A 154 15.69 -12.01 -7.92
CA SER A 154 14.71 -11.29 -8.72
C SER A 154 15.00 -9.80 -8.82
N SER A 155 15.42 -9.17 -7.72
CA SER A 155 15.79 -7.74 -7.68
C SER A 155 17.07 -7.48 -8.48
N ARG A 156 18.04 -8.38 -8.38
CA ARG A 156 19.26 -8.35 -9.19
C ARG A 156 18.95 -8.49 -10.68
N ASP A 157 18.11 -9.45 -11.06
CA ASP A 157 17.77 -9.67 -12.46
C ASP A 157 16.93 -8.51 -13.02
N ASN A 158 16.02 -7.95 -12.23
CA ASN A 158 15.28 -6.74 -12.61
C ASN A 158 16.22 -5.54 -12.82
N TRP A 159 17.24 -5.37 -11.97
CA TRP A 159 18.27 -4.35 -12.15
C TRP A 159 19.03 -4.54 -13.47
N LEU A 160 19.51 -5.76 -13.76
CA LEU A 160 20.21 -6.09 -15.00
C LEU A 160 19.33 -5.83 -16.23
N TYR A 161 18.05 -6.23 -16.17
CA TYR A 161 17.06 -5.95 -17.20
C TYR A 161 16.87 -4.45 -17.43
N MET A 162 16.67 -3.66 -16.37
CA MET A 162 16.52 -2.21 -16.48
C MET A 162 17.75 -1.55 -17.12
N GLN A 163 18.97 -2.00 -16.74
CA GLN A 163 20.18 -1.52 -17.38
C GLN A 163 20.24 -1.88 -18.86
N SER A 164 19.84 -3.10 -19.23
CA SER A 164 19.82 -3.52 -20.64
C SER A 164 18.83 -2.68 -21.47
N GLN A 165 17.66 -2.34 -20.91
CA GLN A 165 16.67 -1.46 -21.57
C GLN A 165 17.23 -0.06 -21.81
N LEU A 166 17.87 0.51 -20.78
CA LEU A 166 18.41 1.86 -20.82
C LEU A 166 19.56 1.98 -21.81
N GLN A 167 20.52 1.05 -21.78
CA GLN A 167 21.71 1.11 -22.64
C GLN A 167 21.41 0.71 -24.09
N GLY A 168 20.50 -0.25 -24.30
CA GLY A 168 20.15 -0.74 -25.63
C GLY A 168 19.15 0.17 -26.35
N TYR A 169 17.90 0.19 -25.88
CA TYR A 169 16.77 0.74 -26.62
C TYR A 169 16.54 2.24 -26.35
N LEU A 170 16.62 2.67 -25.09
CA LEU A 170 16.16 4.01 -24.70
C LEU A 170 17.21 5.10 -24.89
N LEU A 171 18.49 4.80 -24.69
CA LEU A 171 19.58 5.77 -24.87
C LEU A 171 20.37 5.58 -26.16
N GLY A 172 20.17 4.45 -26.88
CA GLY A 172 20.86 4.14 -28.13
C GLY A 172 22.39 4.02 -28.01
N GLN A 173 22.93 3.88 -26.79
CA GLN A 173 24.38 3.87 -26.52
C GLN A 173 25.04 2.49 -26.71
N GLY A 174 24.25 1.44 -26.96
CA GLY A 174 24.72 0.07 -27.16
C GLY A 174 25.39 -0.22 -28.51
N ALA A 175 26.15 0.72 -29.08
CA ALA A 175 26.87 0.49 -30.34
C ALA A 175 28.39 0.77 -30.29
N GLU A 176 28.93 1.46 -29.28
CA GLU A 176 30.38 1.75 -29.24
C GLU A 176 31.10 1.51 -27.90
N GLY A 177 30.44 0.96 -26.87
CA GLY A 177 30.99 1.03 -25.50
C GLY A 177 31.44 -0.26 -24.81
N THR A 178 30.66 -1.34 -24.86
CA THR A 178 30.95 -2.54 -24.05
C THR A 178 30.06 -3.69 -24.51
N ASP A 179 30.65 -4.84 -24.88
CA ASP A 179 29.94 -6.10 -25.11
C ASP A 179 29.39 -6.63 -23.77
N ILE A 180 28.33 -6.01 -23.25
CA ILE A 180 27.67 -6.50 -22.04
C ILE A 180 26.81 -7.68 -22.43
N GLN A 181 27.25 -8.88 -22.05
CA GLN A 181 26.52 -10.13 -22.23
C GLN A 181 25.42 -10.25 -21.15
N TRP A 182 24.40 -9.40 -21.22
CA TRP A 182 23.27 -9.35 -20.27
C TRP A 182 22.64 -10.74 -20.04
N LEU A 183 22.49 -11.52 -21.11
CA LEU A 183 21.96 -12.88 -21.06
C LEU A 183 22.86 -13.85 -20.28
N GLU A 184 24.16 -13.64 -20.17
CA GLU A 184 25.02 -14.51 -19.36
C GLU A 184 24.96 -14.14 -17.87
N GLN A 185 24.60 -12.89 -17.58
CA GLN A 185 24.54 -12.38 -16.21
C GLN A 185 23.20 -12.68 -15.52
N LEU A 186 22.09 -12.73 -16.27
CA LEU A 186 20.76 -13.04 -15.75
C LEU A 186 20.65 -14.51 -15.33
N SER A 187 19.91 -14.78 -14.24
CA SER A 187 19.59 -16.16 -13.82
C SER A 187 18.91 -16.95 -14.94
N GLU A 188 19.20 -18.25 -15.08
CA GLU A 188 18.70 -19.08 -16.20
C GLU A 188 17.17 -19.16 -16.27
N ASP A 189 16.50 -19.13 -15.12
CA ASP A 189 15.07 -19.19 -14.92
C ASP A 189 14.37 -17.82 -14.94
N SER A 190 15.14 -16.73 -15.11
CA SER A 190 14.62 -15.36 -15.10
C SER A 190 13.77 -15.06 -16.34
N ILE A 191 12.53 -14.59 -16.14
CA ILE A 191 11.67 -14.13 -17.25
C ILE A 191 12.29 -12.95 -18.01
N TYR A 192 13.13 -12.16 -17.33
CA TYR A 192 13.82 -11.04 -17.94
C TYR A 192 14.74 -11.47 -19.09
N ARG A 193 15.21 -12.73 -19.14
CA ARG A 193 15.96 -13.24 -20.30
C ARG A 193 15.16 -13.12 -21.59
N ASP A 194 13.89 -13.51 -21.53
CA ASP A 194 12.99 -13.51 -22.69
C ASP A 194 12.80 -12.07 -23.20
N TYR A 195 12.60 -11.13 -22.27
CA TYR A 195 12.51 -9.71 -22.58
C TYR A 195 13.82 -9.12 -23.13
N VAL A 196 14.97 -9.43 -22.53
CA VAL A 196 16.27 -8.95 -23.01
C VAL A 196 16.51 -9.46 -24.42
N GLN A 197 16.29 -10.76 -24.67
CA GLN A 197 16.50 -11.37 -25.98
C GLN A 197 15.58 -10.77 -27.04
N TYR A 198 14.30 -10.56 -26.72
CA TYR A 198 13.36 -9.91 -27.63
C TYR A 198 13.78 -8.46 -27.95
N ASN A 199 14.15 -7.67 -26.94
CA ASN A 199 14.54 -6.27 -27.13
C ASN A 199 15.86 -6.12 -27.90
N GLN A 200 16.83 -7.03 -27.69
CA GLN A 200 18.05 -7.08 -28.49
C GLN A 200 17.74 -7.37 -29.97
N ALA A 201 16.82 -8.30 -30.25
CA ALA A 201 16.40 -8.58 -31.62
C ALA A 201 15.69 -7.37 -32.26
N LEU A 202 14.84 -6.64 -31.53
CA LEU A 202 14.23 -5.41 -32.03
C LEU A 202 15.28 -4.33 -32.35
N ALA A 203 16.29 -4.16 -31.51
CA ALA A 203 17.38 -3.22 -31.76
C ALA A 203 18.18 -3.59 -33.02
N LEU A 204 18.42 -4.89 -33.27
CA LEU A 204 19.05 -5.37 -34.50
C LEU A 204 18.18 -5.09 -35.74
N LEU A 205 16.86 -5.29 -35.65
CA LEU A 205 15.94 -4.94 -36.73
C LEU A 205 15.98 -3.43 -37.05
N GLN A 206 16.03 -2.57 -36.04
CA GLN A 206 16.15 -1.13 -36.24
C GLN A 206 17.46 -0.72 -36.92
N LYS A 207 18.55 -1.46 -36.67
CA LYS A 207 19.85 -1.29 -37.36
C LYS A 207 19.88 -1.89 -38.77
N GLY A 208 18.85 -2.63 -39.17
CA GLY A 208 18.79 -3.35 -40.45
C GLY A 208 19.48 -4.73 -40.43
N GLU A 209 19.97 -5.18 -39.28
CA GLU A 209 20.67 -6.46 -39.09
C GLU A 209 19.70 -7.65 -38.98
N SER A 210 18.86 -7.80 -40.01
CA SER A 210 17.70 -8.70 -40.00
C SER A 210 18.05 -10.17 -39.79
N GLN A 211 19.20 -10.63 -40.32
CA GLN A 211 19.63 -12.03 -40.16
C GLN A 211 19.97 -12.38 -38.70
N GLN A 212 20.67 -11.48 -38.00
CA GLN A 212 21.00 -11.68 -36.58
C GLN A 212 19.75 -11.61 -35.70
N ALA A 213 18.83 -10.70 -36.02
CA ALA A 213 17.53 -10.61 -35.35
C ALA A 213 16.72 -11.91 -35.52
N ILE A 214 16.69 -12.49 -36.72
CA ILE A 214 16.02 -13.78 -37.00
C ILE A 214 16.61 -14.89 -36.12
N ILE A 215 17.94 -14.98 -35.99
CA ILE A 215 18.60 -15.98 -35.13
C ILE A 215 18.19 -15.76 -33.66
N GLY A 216 18.23 -14.52 -33.18
CA GLY A 216 17.84 -14.16 -31.81
C GLY A 216 16.39 -14.52 -31.49
N LEU A 217 15.45 -14.16 -32.37
CA LEU A 217 14.01 -14.47 -32.22
C LEU A 217 13.74 -15.98 -32.34
N SER A 218 14.44 -16.68 -33.25
CA SER A 218 14.31 -18.14 -33.40
C SER A 218 14.78 -18.88 -32.15
N SER A 219 15.85 -18.42 -31.50
CA SER A 219 16.32 -18.98 -30.23
C SER A 219 15.29 -18.77 -29.11
N LEU A 220 14.72 -17.56 -29.00
CA LEU A 220 13.71 -17.22 -28.00
C LEU A 220 12.45 -18.11 -28.11
N THR A 221 12.00 -18.32 -29.35
CA THR A 221 10.75 -19.05 -29.62
C THR A 221 10.88 -20.57 -29.49
N ASN A 222 12.11 -21.12 -29.55
CA ASN A 222 12.36 -22.56 -29.44
C ASN A 222 12.82 -23.00 -28.04
N ASN A 223 13.18 -22.08 -27.13
CA ASN A 223 13.63 -22.42 -25.77
C ASN A 223 12.46 -22.81 -24.85
N SER A 224 12.54 -23.98 -24.21
CA SER A 224 11.67 -24.41 -23.12
C SER A 224 12.33 -24.11 -21.77
N SER A 225 12.23 -22.88 -21.26
CA SER A 225 12.75 -22.52 -19.94
C SER A 225 11.91 -23.16 -18.82
N GLY A 226 12.55 -23.96 -17.97
CA GLY A 226 11.98 -24.53 -16.74
C GLY A 226 11.80 -23.47 -15.63
N PHE A 227 11.05 -23.83 -14.59
CA PHE A 227 10.66 -22.93 -13.49
C PHE A 227 11.33 -23.31 -12.16
N VAL A 228 11.79 -22.32 -11.40
CA VAL A 228 12.13 -22.44 -9.98
C VAL A 228 11.47 -21.28 -9.23
N SER A 229 10.65 -21.60 -8.23
CA SER A 229 10.04 -20.64 -7.31
C SER A 229 11.02 -20.28 -6.20
N ARG A 230 11.18 -18.98 -5.88
CA ARG A 230 11.67 -18.58 -4.56
C ARG A 230 11.20 -17.21 -4.06
N TRP A 231 10.77 -17.26 -2.81
CA TRP A 231 10.22 -16.26 -1.88
C TRP A 231 10.93 -14.89 -1.81
N MET A 232 10.11 -13.83 -1.74
CA MET A 232 10.48 -12.44 -1.49
C MET A 232 10.43 -12.10 0.01
N GLY A 233 11.41 -11.37 0.54
CA GLY A 233 11.58 -11.17 1.99
C GLY A 233 11.16 -9.80 2.54
N TRP A 234 11.08 -8.75 1.72
CA TRP A 234 10.63 -7.43 2.19
C TRP A 234 10.16 -6.48 1.09
N ALA A 235 10.73 -6.55 -0.12
CA ALA A 235 10.37 -5.69 -1.25
C ALA A 235 9.09 -6.16 -1.99
N GLU A 236 8.52 -7.29 -1.56
CA GLU A 236 7.31 -7.91 -2.12
C GLU A 236 6.11 -6.97 -2.21
N PRO A 237 5.74 -6.21 -1.15
CA PRO A 237 4.57 -5.34 -1.23
C PRO A 237 4.80 -4.19 -2.23
N ILE A 238 6.05 -3.74 -2.39
CA ILE A 238 6.43 -2.58 -3.21
C ILE A 238 6.39 -2.93 -4.71
N PHE A 239 6.74 -4.16 -5.08
CA PHE A 239 6.94 -4.57 -6.47
C PHE A 239 6.04 -5.72 -6.94
N SER A 240 4.99 -6.06 -6.18
CA SER A 240 3.93 -7.04 -6.48
C SER A 240 4.30 -8.05 -7.58
N ALA A 241 4.89 -9.19 -7.20
CA ALA A 241 5.05 -10.29 -8.15
C ALA A 241 3.71 -11.03 -8.26
N SER A 242 3.34 -11.25 -9.52
CA SER A 242 2.11 -11.88 -9.95
C SER A 242 2.11 -13.40 -9.71
N ASP A 243 0.93 -13.97 -9.52
CA ASP A 243 0.69 -15.40 -9.25
C ASP A 243 1.41 -16.34 -10.23
N GLU A 244 1.72 -17.58 -9.81
CA GLU A 244 2.42 -18.60 -10.64
C GLU A 244 1.79 -18.80 -12.05
N GLN A 245 0.46 -18.70 -12.13
CA GLN A 245 -0.30 -18.81 -13.38
C GLN A 245 -0.03 -17.64 -14.35
N SER A 246 0.25 -16.44 -13.81
CA SER A 246 0.50 -15.23 -14.60
C SER A 246 1.82 -15.30 -15.36
N VAL A 247 2.87 -15.83 -14.74
CA VAL A 247 4.24 -15.87 -15.31
C VAL A 247 4.29 -16.82 -16.51
N VAL A 248 3.57 -17.95 -16.46
CA VAL A 248 3.45 -18.87 -17.59
C VAL A 248 2.71 -18.21 -18.76
N ALA A 249 1.61 -17.51 -18.47
CA ALA A 249 0.86 -16.76 -19.47
C ALA A 249 1.71 -15.64 -20.10
N GLU A 250 2.51 -14.95 -19.30
CA GLU A 250 3.43 -13.89 -19.72
C GLU A 250 4.54 -14.41 -20.64
N ARG A 251 5.20 -15.53 -20.28
CA ARG A 251 6.17 -16.20 -21.16
C ARG A 251 5.56 -16.62 -22.49
N ALA A 252 4.33 -17.13 -22.47
CA ALA A 252 3.63 -17.48 -23.70
C ALA A 252 3.33 -16.22 -24.55
N ALA A 253 2.96 -15.10 -23.93
CA ALA A 253 2.67 -13.85 -24.62
C ALA A 253 3.93 -13.25 -25.28
N ILE A 254 5.06 -13.19 -24.57
CA ILE A 254 6.31 -12.67 -25.16
C ILE A 254 6.81 -13.57 -26.31
N ARG A 255 6.56 -14.89 -26.25
CA ARG A 255 6.86 -15.82 -27.35
C ARG A 255 5.96 -15.62 -28.56
N ASP A 256 4.66 -15.42 -28.36
CA ASP A 256 3.76 -15.06 -29.47
C ASP A 256 4.20 -13.77 -30.14
N ARG A 257 4.56 -12.76 -29.36
CA ARG A 257 5.08 -11.48 -29.86
C ARG A 257 6.38 -11.66 -30.64
N ALA A 258 7.29 -12.51 -30.15
CA ALA A 258 8.53 -12.86 -30.83
C ALA A 258 8.28 -13.61 -32.14
N ASN A 259 7.37 -14.60 -32.15
CA ASN A 259 6.95 -15.31 -33.35
C ASN A 259 6.29 -14.36 -34.37
N LEU A 260 5.44 -13.44 -33.92
CA LEU A 260 4.81 -12.43 -34.78
C LEU A 260 5.88 -11.59 -35.49
N THR A 261 6.81 -11.04 -34.70
CA THR A 261 7.92 -10.21 -35.18
C THR A 261 8.81 -11.00 -36.16
N LEU A 262 9.13 -12.25 -35.81
CA LEU A 262 9.92 -13.14 -36.65
C LEU A 262 9.21 -13.44 -37.97
N GLY A 263 7.91 -13.77 -37.94
CA GLY A 263 7.11 -14.07 -39.12
C GLY A 263 7.07 -12.90 -40.10
N TYR A 264 6.78 -11.69 -39.62
CA TYR A 264 6.78 -10.50 -40.47
C TYR A 264 8.17 -10.15 -41.00
N THR A 265 9.22 -10.33 -40.20
CA THR A 265 10.61 -10.13 -40.65
C THR A 265 10.96 -11.11 -41.77
N LEU A 266 10.59 -12.38 -41.64
CA LEU A 266 10.83 -13.40 -42.67
C LEU A 266 10.09 -13.08 -43.99
N LEU A 267 8.84 -12.58 -43.90
CA LEU A 267 8.12 -12.12 -45.09
C LEU A 267 8.82 -10.95 -45.78
N GLN A 268 9.30 -9.97 -45.02
CA GLN A 268 10.06 -8.84 -45.58
C GLN A 268 11.37 -9.27 -46.23
N GLN A 269 12.00 -10.33 -45.73
CA GLN A 269 13.22 -10.92 -46.29
C GLN A 269 12.96 -11.89 -47.45
N GLY A 270 11.70 -12.10 -47.85
CA GLY A 270 11.35 -12.99 -48.95
C GLY A 270 11.44 -14.49 -48.63
N ASP A 271 11.33 -14.88 -47.35
CA ASP A 271 11.22 -16.28 -46.92
C ASP A 271 9.80 -16.58 -46.38
N PRO A 272 8.80 -16.68 -47.27
CA PRO A 272 7.42 -16.90 -46.84
C PRO A 272 7.19 -18.34 -46.33
N HIS A 273 8.03 -19.31 -46.72
CA HIS A 273 7.96 -20.68 -46.21
C HIS A 273 8.26 -20.77 -44.72
N GLN A 274 9.32 -20.10 -44.26
CA GLN A 274 9.59 -20.04 -42.82
C GLN A 274 8.59 -19.14 -42.09
N GLY A 275 8.23 -18.00 -42.68
CA GLY A 275 7.20 -17.13 -42.11
C GLY A 275 5.91 -17.89 -41.80
N PHE A 276 5.43 -18.70 -42.76
CA PHE A 276 4.24 -19.55 -42.59
C PHE A 276 4.34 -20.49 -41.39
N ARG A 277 5.47 -21.20 -41.22
CA ARG A 277 5.68 -22.11 -40.08
C ARG A 277 5.77 -21.39 -38.74
N VAL A 278 6.25 -20.14 -38.73
CA VAL A 278 6.36 -19.35 -37.51
C VAL A 278 4.99 -18.85 -37.07
N PHE A 279 4.17 -18.33 -38.00
CA PHE A 279 2.81 -17.88 -37.67
C PHE A 279 1.92 -19.03 -37.15
N GLU A 280 2.11 -20.26 -37.63
CA GLU A 280 1.41 -21.46 -37.14
C GLU A 280 1.62 -21.72 -35.64
N LYS A 281 2.74 -21.25 -35.06
CA LYS A 281 3.05 -21.43 -33.63
C LYS A 281 2.34 -20.42 -32.73
N ILE A 282 1.74 -19.36 -33.28
CA ILE A 282 1.11 -18.30 -32.51
C ILE A 282 -0.27 -18.76 -32.07
N ARG A 283 -0.59 -18.51 -30.79
CA ARG A 283 -1.92 -18.85 -30.25
C ARG A 283 -3.02 -18.09 -30.98
N THR A 284 -4.15 -18.77 -31.17
CA THR A 284 -5.35 -18.20 -31.82
C THR A 284 -6.09 -17.17 -30.96
N GLU A 285 -5.73 -17.07 -29.69
CA GLU A 285 -6.27 -16.15 -28.71
C GLU A 285 -5.10 -15.39 -28.06
N GLY A 286 -5.25 -14.08 -27.89
CA GLY A 286 -4.22 -13.19 -27.33
C GLY A 286 -4.11 -11.87 -28.09
N LEU A 287 -3.30 -10.95 -27.56
CA LEU A 287 -3.12 -9.59 -28.10
C LEU A 287 -2.60 -9.56 -29.54
N ASP A 288 -1.81 -10.56 -29.93
CA ASP A 288 -1.14 -10.63 -31.24
C ASP A 288 -1.86 -11.54 -32.25
N ALA A 289 -2.99 -12.16 -31.88
CA ALA A 289 -3.61 -13.22 -32.67
C ALA A 289 -4.15 -12.74 -34.03
N GLU A 290 -4.82 -11.59 -34.08
CA GLU A 290 -5.36 -11.03 -35.32
C GLU A 290 -4.24 -10.58 -36.27
N ALA A 291 -3.20 -9.96 -35.72
CA ALA A 291 -2.00 -9.58 -36.46
C ALA A 291 -1.30 -10.81 -37.07
N ALA A 292 -1.23 -11.90 -36.29
CA ALA A 292 -0.67 -13.16 -36.72
C ALA A 292 -1.48 -13.81 -37.84
N LEU A 293 -2.82 -13.82 -37.74
CA LEU A 293 -3.69 -14.36 -38.78
C LEU A 293 -3.54 -13.60 -40.11
N LEU A 294 -3.45 -12.27 -40.07
CA LEU A 294 -3.22 -11.47 -41.28
C LEU A 294 -1.88 -11.85 -41.93
N GLY A 295 -0.81 -11.87 -41.14
CA GLY A 295 0.54 -12.24 -41.59
C GLY A 295 0.62 -13.69 -42.08
N TYR A 296 -0.12 -14.60 -41.45
CA TYR A 296 -0.20 -16.00 -41.84
C TYR A 296 -0.82 -16.18 -43.23
N GLY A 297 -1.88 -15.42 -43.52
CA GLY A 297 -2.46 -15.39 -44.85
C GLY A 297 -1.51 -14.79 -45.89
N TRP A 298 -0.76 -13.73 -45.55
CA TRP A 298 0.27 -13.18 -46.44
C TRP A 298 1.39 -14.17 -46.74
N ALA A 299 1.84 -14.92 -45.72
CA ALA A 299 2.81 -15.98 -45.89
C ALA A 299 2.30 -17.09 -46.82
N ALA A 300 1.03 -17.48 -46.69
CA ALA A 300 0.40 -18.44 -47.58
C ALA A 300 0.31 -17.92 -49.03
N ALA A 301 -0.10 -16.65 -49.21
CA ALA A 301 -0.26 -16.04 -50.52
C ALA A 301 1.09 -15.91 -51.26
N GLN A 302 2.16 -15.52 -50.56
CA GLN A 302 3.51 -15.44 -51.13
C GLN A 302 4.15 -16.80 -51.42
N LYS A 303 3.61 -17.89 -50.86
CA LYS A 303 3.96 -19.28 -51.20
C LYS A 303 3.12 -19.86 -52.34
N ASP A 304 2.36 -19.03 -53.05
CA ASP A 304 1.39 -19.44 -54.07
C ASP A 304 0.23 -20.32 -53.55
N GLU A 305 0.02 -20.39 -52.23
CA GLU A 305 -1.10 -21.12 -51.61
C GLU A 305 -2.31 -20.21 -51.40
N LEU A 306 -2.83 -19.63 -52.50
CA LEU A 306 -3.91 -18.64 -52.46
C LEU A 306 -5.19 -19.14 -51.78
N GLN A 307 -5.53 -20.43 -51.92
CA GLN A 307 -6.71 -21.02 -51.25
C GLN A 307 -6.57 -21.01 -49.72
N THR A 308 -5.38 -21.35 -49.21
CA THR A 308 -5.06 -21.30 -47.78
C THR A 308 -5.10 -19.86 -47.28
N ALA A 309 -4.50 -18.92 -48.04
CA ALA A 309 -4.53 -17.50 -47.71
C ALA A 309 -5.95 -16.96 -47.58
N LEU A 310 -6.81 -17.27 -48.56
CA LEU A 310 -8.23 -16.90 -48.54
C LEU A 310 -8.97 -17.51 -47.36
N ALA A 311 -8.74 -18.78 -47.02
CA ALA A 311 -9.40 -19.39 -45.87
C ALA A 311 -9.02 -18.69 -44.54
N ILE A 312 -7.75 -18.32 -44.38
CA ILE A 312 -7.25 -17.59 -43.20
C ILE A 312 -7.87 -16.20 -43.11
N TRP A 313 -7.83 -15.42 -44.20
CA TRP A 313 -8.40 -14.07 -44.21
C TRP A 313 -9.92 -14.06 -44.13
N GLN A 314 -10.61 -15.06 -44.69
CA GLN A 314 -12.04 -15.22 -44.48
C GLN A 314 -12.36 -15.42 -43.00
N ARG A 315 -11.60 -16.25 -42.27
CA ARG A 315 -11.77 -16.37 -40.82
C ARG A 315 -11.61 -15.02 -40.10
N LEU A 316 -10.60 -14.24 -40.51
CA LEU A 316 -10.34 -12.92 -39.94
C LEU A 316 -11.49 -11.93 -40.25
N ILE A 317 -11.98 -11.89 -41.48
CA ILE A 317 -13.13 -11.06 -41.93
C ILE A 317 -14.42 -11.36 -41.13
N HIS A 318 -14.63 -12.61 -40.71
CA HIS A 318 -15.81 -13.00 -39.93
C HIS A 318 -15.68 -12.69 -38.43
N MET A 319 -14.56 -12.14 -37.97
CA MET A 319 -14.44 -11.69 -36.58
C MET A 319 -15.39 -10.51 -36.32
N PRO A 320 -16.04 -10.45 -35.15
CA PRO A 320 -17.09 -9.48 -34.88
C PRO A 320 -16.59 -8.03 -34.79
N GLN A 321 -15.34 -7.83 -34.32
CA GLN A 321 -14.76 -6.53 -34.00
C GLN A 321 -14.10 -5.88 -35.22
N ASN A 322 -14.18 -4.54 -35.33
CA ASN A 322 -13.41 -3.80 -36.33
C ASN A 322 -12.00 -3.59 -35.81
N SER A 323 -11.10 -4.42 -36.32
CA SER A 323 -9.69 -4.36 -36.05
C SER A 323 -8.95 -3.94 -37.32
N GLU A 324 -7.81 -3.26 -37.18
CA GLU A 324 -6.97 -2.86 -38.30
C GLU A 324 -6.68 -4.04 -39.23
N TYR A 325 -6.37 -5.19 -38.64
CA TYR A 325 -6.04 -6.41 -39.35
C TYR A 325 -7.24 -7.03 -40.03
N THR A 326 -8.41 -6.97 -39.38
CA THR A 326 -9.69 -7.41 -39.94
C THR A 326 -10.09 -6.57 -41.15
N LEU A 327 -9.86 -5.26 -41.09
CA LEU A 327 -10.13 -4.37 -42.20
C LEU A 327 -9.16 -4.62 -43.36
N GLU A 328 -7.87 -4.80 -43.08
CA GLU A 328 -6.87 -5.11 -44.11
C GLU A 328 -7.13 -6.44 -44.82
N ALA A 329 -7.68 -7.43 -44.12
CA ALA A 329 -7.99 -8.75 -44.66
C ALA A 329 -8.94 -8.71 -45.86
N TYR A 330 -9.83 -7.71 -45.97
CA TYR A 330 -10.67 -7.52 -47.16
C TYR A 330 -9.85 -7.19 -48.41
N LEU A 331 -8.88 -6.28 -48.28
CA LEU A 331 -7.99 -5.91 -49.38
C LEU A 331 -7.06 -7.07 -49.75
N ALA A 332 -6.55 -7.78 -48.74
CA ALA A 332 -5.72 -8.96 -48.95
C ALA A 332 -6.51 -10.08 -49.66
N SER A 333 -7.77 -10.32 -49.27
CA SER A 333 -8.66 -11.28 -49.93
C SER A 333 -8.97 -10.87 -51.38
N ALA A 334 -9.21 -9.58 -51.63
CA ALA A 334 -9.42 -9.06 -52.98
C ALA A 334 -8.20 -9.33 -53.87
N TYR A 335 -7.00 -9.07 -53.34
CA TYR A 335 -5.74 -9.36 -54.01
C TYR A 335 -5.60 -10.85 -54.36
N ALA A 336 -5.91 -11.76 -53.42
CA ALA A 336 -5.83 -13.20 -53.70
C ALA A 336 -6.86 -13.66 -54.74
N TYR A 337 -8.10 -13.14 -54.71
CA TYR A 337 -9.09 -13.46 -55.75
C TYR A 337 -8.66 -12.94 -57.12
N GLU A 338 -8.14 -11.72 -57.20
CA GLU A 338 -7.63 -11.17 -58.46
C GLU A 338 -6.45 -11.99 -59.01
N THR A 339 -5.51 -12.38 -58.15
CA THR A 339 -4.37 -13.23 -58.50
C THR A 339 -4.81 -14.63 -58.95
N ALA A 340 -5.91 -15.14 -58.38
CA ALA A 340 -6.52 -16.41 -58.77
C ALA A 340 -7.44 -16.31 -60.01
N PHE A 341 -7.40 -15.19 -60.76
CA PHE A 341 -8.26 -14.93 -61.93
C PHE A 341 -9.76 -14.99 -61.64
N ALA A 342 -10.16 -14.55 -60.45
CA ALA A 342 -11.55 -14.50 -59.97
C ALA A 342 -12.01 -13.05 -59.73
N PRO A 343 -12.10 -12.20 -60.77
CA PRO A 343 -12.34 -10.75 -60.64
C PRO A 343 -13.72 -10.42 -60.06
N GLY A 344 -14.75 -11.23 -60.35
CA GLY A 344 -16.09 -11.04 -59.79
C GLY A 344 -16.11 -11.19 -58.27
N GLN A 345 -15.43 -12.21 -57.75
CA GLN A 345 -15.26 -12.45 -56.32
C GLN A 345 -14.39 -11.35 -55.67
N SER A 346 -13.35 -10.90 -56.36
CA SER A 346 -12.52 -9.76 -55.90
C SER A 346 -13.35 -8.49 -55.75
N LEU A 347 -14.16 -8.15 -56.75
CA LEU A 347 -15.04 -6.98 -56.71
C LEU A 347 -16.09 -7.09 -55.59
N GLN A 348 -16.65 -8.28 -55.38
CA GLN A 348 -17.61 -8.52 -54.29
C GLN A 348 -16.99 -8.30 -52.90
N VAL A 349 -15.79 -8.82 -52.65
CA VAL A 349 -15.13 -8.63 -51.34
C VAL A 349 -14.68 -7.19 -51.13
N LEU A 350 -14.28 -6.47 -52.20
CA LEU A 350 -13.96 -5.03 -52.13
C LEU A 350 -15.19 -4.19 -51.79
N GLN A 351 -16.35 -4.49 -52.37
CA GLN A 351 -17.61 -3.81 -52.04
C GLN A 351 -17.97 -4.03 -50.57
N LEU A 352 -17.91 -5.28 -50.09
CA LEU A 352 -18.17 -5.61 -48.70
C LEU A 352 -17.18 -4.90 -47.75
N GLY A 353 -15.90 -4.87 -48.11
CA GLY A 353 -14.87 -4.15 -47.36
C GLY A 353 -15.16 -2.65 -47.29
N LEU A 354 -15.56 -2.03 -48.40
CA LEU A 354 -15.85 -0.60 -48.45
C LEU A 354 -17.04 -0.20 -47.56
N ASP A 355 -18.08 -1.03 -47.49
CA ASP A 355 -19.19 -0.83 -46.56
C ASP A 355 -18.73 -0.96 -45.10
N ARG A 356 -17.89 -1.97 -44.81
CA ARG A 356 -17.31 -2.17 -43.47
C ARG A 356 -16.38 -1.01 -43.07
N PHE A 357 -15.56 -0.49 -43.98
CA PHE A 357 -14.67 0.65 -43.74
C PHE A 357 -15.45 1.93 -43.41
N LYS A 358 -16.53 2.20 -44.16
CA LYS A 358 -17.41 3.34 -43.87
C LYS A 358 -18.08 3.20 -42.50
N GLN A 359 -18.55 2.00 -42.15
CA GLN A 359 -19.11 1.76 -40.83
C GLN A 359 -18.07 1.98 -39.73
N ALA A 360 -16.84 1.49 -39.90
CA ALA A 360 -15.76 1.70 -38.95
C ALA A 360 -15.43 3.20 -38.74
N LEU A 361 -15.51 4.05 -39.78
CA LEU A 361 -15.38 5.50 -39.62
C LEU A 361 -16.50 6.09 -38.75
N VAL A 362 -17.75 5.65 -38.95
CA VAL A 362 -18.91 6.07 -38.14
C VAL A 362 -18.72 5.65 -36.68
N ASP A 363 -18.28 4.42 -36.44
CA ASP A 363 -18.02 3.90 -35.10
C ASP A 363 -16.95 4.75 -34.39
N LEU A 364 -15.87 5.12 -35.10
CA LEU A 364 -14.80 5.99 -34.56
C LEU A 364 -15.26 7.43 -34.32
N ASP A 365 -16.19 7.97 -35.12
CA ASP A 365 -16.80 9.27 -34.86
C ASP A 365 -17.64 9.23 -33.56
N GLN A 366 -18.36 8.14 -33.31
CA GLN A 366 -19.11 7.96 -32.07
C GLN A 366 -18.17 7.86 -30.86
N VAL A 367 -17.08 7.08 -30.98
CA VAL A 367 -16.08 6.95 -29.90
C VAL A 367 -15.46 8.31 -29.57
N ALA A 368 -15.05 9.10 -30.58
CA ALA A 368 -14.50 10.44 -30.37
C ALA A 368 -15.45 11.34 -29.55
N GLN A 369 -16.75 11.33 -29.86
CA GLN A 369 -17.74 12.09 -29.10
C GLN A 369 -17.93 11.63 -27.65
N GLN A 370 -17.65 10.35 -27.34
CA GLN A 370 -17.73 9.84 -25.98
C GLN A 370 -16.46 10.15 -25.18
N VAL A 371 -15.30 9.99 -25.80
CA VAL A 371 -13.98 10.26 -25.20
C VAL A 371 -13.88 11.71 -24.71
N ASP A 372 -14.46 12.66 -25.45
CA ASP A 372 -14.49 14.07 -25.05
C ASP A 372 -15.33 14.34 -23.77
N LYS A 373 -16.13 13.37 -23.31
CA LYS A 373 -16.93 13.52 -22.10
C LYS A 373 -16.11 13.11 -20.88
N ARG A 374 -16.02 14.02 -19.92
CA ARG A 374 -15.42 13.78 -18.58
C ARG A 374 -15.83 12.45 -17.95
N GLN A 375 -17.12 12.10 -18.02
CA GLN A 375 -17.64 10.88 -17.41
C GLN A 375 -17.08 9.62 -18.07
N PHE A 376 -16.80 9.64 -19.38
CA PHE A 376 -16.24 8.50 -20.08
C PHE A 376 -14.88 8.11 -19.51
N ILE A 377 -13.97 9.09 -19.34
CA ILE A 377 -12.64 8.86 -18.75
C ILE A 377 -12.76 8.39 -17.30
N LEU A 378 -13.70 8.95 -16.53
CA LEU A 378 -13.93 8.51 -15.15
C LEU A 378 -14.47 7.09 -15.04
N ASP A 379 -15.27 6.63 -15.99
CA ASP A 379 -15.77 5.26 -16.02
C ASP A 379 -14.68 4.21 -16.33
N LEU A 380 -13.50 4.65 -16.79
CA LEU A 380 -12.35 3.77 -17.02
C LEU A 380 -11.68 3.36 -15.70
N LEU A 381 -11.87 4.14 -14.64
CA LEU A 381 -11.30 3.87 -13.34
C LEU A 381 -11.97 2.64 -12.69
N PRO A 382 -11.22 1.87 -11.89
CA PRO A 382 -11.77 0.74 -11.15
C PRO A 382 -12.94 1.17 -10.24
N ASN A 383 -14.04 0.42 -10.26
CA ASN A 383 -15.20 0.75 -9.43
C ASN A 383 -14.96 0.29 -7.98
N ILE A 384 -14.50 1.22 -7.12
CA ILE A 384 -14.08 0.99 -5.73
C ILE A 384 -15.19 0.34 -4.86
N ALA A 385 -16.46 0.50 -5.24
CA ALA A 385 -17.59 -0.09 -4.50
C ALA A 385 -17.61 -1.63 -4.53
N ASN A 386 -16.96 -2.26 -5.51
CA ASN A 386 -16.85 -3.73 -5.59
C ASN A 386 -15.50 -4.27 -5.11
N SER A 387 -14.45 -3.44 -5.00
CA SER A 387 -13.13 -3.87 -4.55
C SER A 387 -13.04 -4.07 -3.03
N GLN A 388 -13.95 -3.51 -2.23
CA GLN A 388 -14.07 -3.87 -0.80
C GLN A 388 -14.57 -5.31 -0.54
N ARG A 389 -14.92 -6.06 -1.60
CA ARG A 389 -15.27 -7.49 -1.53
C ARG A 389 -14.24 -8.40 -2.19
N ALA A 390 -13.23 -7.86 -2.87
CA ALA A 390 -12.17 -8.62 -3.50
C ALA A 390 -10.87 -8.34 -2.74
N ASP A 391 -10.46 -9.26 -1.88
CA ASP A 391 -9.24 -9.19 -1.07
C ASP A 391 -7.94 -9.27 -1.89
N ASP A 392 -8.00 -9.11 -3.23
CA ASP A 392 -6.89 -9.36 -4.14
C ASP A 392 -6.48 -8.08 -4.89
N ALA A 393 -5.32 -7.54 -4.52
CA ALA A 393 -4.69 -6.38 -5.18
C ALA A 393 -4.37 -6.62 -6.67
N GLU A 394 -4.31 -7.89 -7.12
CA GLU A 394 -4.11 -8.26 -8.53
C GLU A 394 -5.26 -7.82 -9.46
N ASN A 395 -6.46 -7.56 -8.91
CA ASN A 395 -7.62 -7.20 -9.73
C ASN A 395 -7.66 -5.73 -10.17
N ALA A 396 -6.77 -4.86 -9.68
CA ALA A 396 -6.79 -3.43 -10.03
C ALA A 396 -6.40 -3.17 -11.50
N GLU A 397 -5.25 -3.70 -11.96
CA GLU A 397 -4.84 -3.58 -13.38
C GLU A 397 -5.75 -4.38 -14.33
N HIS A 398 -6.31 -5.51 -13.86
CA HIS A 398 -7.29 -6.28 -14.63
C HIS A 398 -8.63 -5.52 -14.77
N ALA A 399 -9.06 -4.76 -13.75
CA ALA A 399 -10.32 -4.01 -13.79
C ALA A 399 -10.31 -2.88 -14.82
N GLU A 400 -9.20 -2.15 -14.97
CA GLU A 400 -9.05 -1.09 -15.98
C GLU A 400 -9.12 -1.67 -17.41
N ASN A 401 -8.36 -2.74 -17.65
CA ASN A 401 -8.33 -3.42 -18.95
C ASN A 401 -9.69 -4.05 -19.31
N VAL A 402 -10.42 -4.57 -18.32
CA VAL A 402 -11.79 -5.07 -18.52
C VAL A 402 -12.75 -3.92 -18.85
N SER A 403 -12.66 -2.76 -18.19
CA SER A 403 -13.50 -1.60 -18.50
C SER A 403 -13.24 -1.05 -19.91
N LEU A 404 -11.97 -0.95 -20.32
CA LEU A 404 -11.57 -0.54 -21.66
C LEU A 404 -12.01 -1.52 -22.74
N ASN A 405 -11.79 -2.82 -22.56
CA ASN A 405 -12.20 -3.83 -23.53
C ASN A 405 -13.73 -3.87 -23.67
N THR A 406 -14.48 -3.86 -22.56
CA THR A 406 -15.95 -3.86 -22.61
C THR A 406 -16.51 -2.59 -23.28
N LYS A 407 -15.96 -1.41 -23.00
CA LYS A 407 -16.32 -0.18 -23.73
C LYS A 407 -15.93 -0.26 -25.21
N GLY A 408 -14.74 -0.77 -25.52
CA GLY A 408 -14.30 -0.99 -26.90
C GLY A 408 -15.22 -1.92 -27.69
N GLN A 409 -15.66 -3.02 -27.08
CA GLN A 409 -16.63 -3.95 -27.67
C GLN A 409 -17.98 -3.29 -27.96
N GLN A 410 -18.45 -2.39 -27.10
CA GLN A 410 -19.71 -1.64 -27.31
C GLN A 410 -19.68 -0.79 -28.58
N PHE A 411 -18.49 -0.32 -28.98
CA PHE A 411 -18.29 0.51 -30.17
C PHE A 411 -17.70 -0.27 -31.36
N ASN A 412 -17.59 -1.59 -31.28
CA ASN A 412 -16.84 -2.41 -32.25
C ASN A 412 -15.38 -1.99 -32.46
N THR A 413 -14.76 -1.31 -31.48
CA THR A 413 -13.39 -0.78 -31.56
C THR A 413 -12.49 -1.36 -30.47
N ALA A 414 -12.70 -2.62 -30.06
CA ALA A 414 -11.94 -3.24 -28.96
C ALA A 414 -10.41 -3.10 -29.14
N GLN A 415 -9.91 -3.32 -30.35
CA GLN A 415 -8.48 -3.24 -30.64
C GLN A 415 -7.89 -1.82 -30.51
N LEU A 416 -8.67 -0.78 -30.82
CA LEU A 416 -8.26 0.61 -30.58
C LEU A 416 -8.05 0.84 -29.08
N PHE A 417 -8.96 0.33 -28.26
CA PHE A 417 -8.89 0.44 -26.81
C PHE A 417 -7.72 -0.35 -26.24
N ASP A 418 -7.44 -1.55 -26.77
CA ASP A 418 -6.25 -2.33 -26.41
C ASP A 418 -4.96 -1.59 -26.80
N SER A 419 -4.95 -0.90 -27.94
CA SER A 419 -3.79 -0.10 -28.37
C SER A 419 -3.55 1.10 -27.45
N VAL A 420 -4.62 1.74 -26.99
CA VAL A 420 -4.55 2.85 -26.03
C VAL A 420 -4.12 2.34 -24.65
N SER A 421 -4.66 1.22 -24.17
CA SER A 421 -4.39 0.67 -22.84
C SER A 421 -2.93 0.24 -22.65
N VAL A 422 -2.27 -0.22 -23.71
CA VAL A 422 -0.86 -0.60 -23.68
C VAL A 422 0.07 0.62 -23.70
N SER A 423 -0.43 1.82 -24.04
CA SER A 423 0.41 3.02 -24.07
C SER A 423 0.79 3.48 -22.66
N ASN A 424 2.10 3.65 -22.43
CA ASN A 424 2.63 4.07 -21.13
C ASN A 424 2.06 5.40 -20.66
N GLU A 425 1.81 6.34 -21.58
CA GLU A 425 1.29 7.67 -21.24
C GLU A 425 -0.13 7.61 -20.71
N PHE A 426 -0.96 6.77 -21.33
CA PHE A 426 -2.33 6.56 -20.91
C PHE A 426 -2.40 5.85 -19.55
N ARG A 427 -1.65 4.76 -19.36
CA ARG A 427 -1.58 4.04 -18.07
C ARG A 427 -1.13 4.95 -16.93
N SER A 428 -0.05 5.70 -17.14
CA SER A 428 0.44 6.66 -16.14
C SER A 428 -0.59 7.75 -15.84
N GLY A 429 -1.25 8.29 -16.86
CA GLY A 429 -2.29 9.30 -16.68
C GLY A 429 -3.52 8.77 -15.94
N LEU A 430 -3.94 7.53 -16.23
CA LEU A 430 -5.09 6.88 -15.59
C LEU A 430 -4.82 6.59 -14.12
N SER A 431 -3.64 6.04 -13.81
CA SER A 431 -3.20 5.81 -12.43
C SER A 431 -3.07 7.12 -11.64
N ALA A 432 -2.51 8.18 -12.25
CA ALA A 432 -2.45 9.50 -11.62
C ALA A 432 -3.85 10.07 -11.34
N LEU A 433 -4.83 9.82 -12.23
CA LEU A 433 -6.21 10.25 -12.05
C LEU A 433 -6.89 9.48 -10.91
N GLU A 434 -6.68 8.17 -10.82
CA GLU A 434 -7.15 7.32 -9.72
C GLU A 434 -6.63 7.85 -8.38
N GLN A 435 -5.31 7.99 -8.25
CA GLN A 435 -4.65 8.48 -7.03
C GLN A 435 -5.14 9.88 -6.63
N SER A 436 -5.33 10.78 -7.60
CA SER A 436 -5.84 12.13 -7.34
C SER A 436 -7.28 12.11 -6.80
N ARG A 437 -8.11 11.17 -7.24
CA ARG A 437 -9.48 11.00 -6.75
C ARG A 437 -9.52 10.41 -5.34
N ASP A 438 -8.68 9.42 -5.07
CA ASP A 438 -8.55 8.87 -3.72
C ASP A 438 -8.11 9.94 -2.72
N LEU A 439 -7.12 10.75 -3.10
CA LEU A 439 -6.66 11.88 -2.31
C LEU A 439 -7.79 12.91 -2.11
N GLN A 440 -8.58 13.21 -3.14
CA GLN A 440 -9.74 14.09 -3.02
C GLN A 440 -10.77 13.56 -2.01
N GLN A 441 -11.10 12.27 -2.06
CA GLN A 441 -12.03 11.63 -1.11
C GLN A 441 -11.49 11.71 0.33
N GLN A 442 -10.19 11.45 0.52
CA GLN A 442 -9.56 11.58 1.83
C GLN A 442 -9.59 13.03 2.34
N LEU A 443 -9.29 14.01 1.49
CA LEU A 443 -9.38 15.44 1.83
C LEU A 443 -10.80 15.84 2.23
N GLN A 444 -11.82 15.37 1.51
CA GLN A 444 -13.22 15.61 1.85
C GLN A 444 -13.61 14.99 3.20
N SER A 445 -13.17 13.76 3.47
CA SER A 445 -13.34 13.10 4.76
C SER A 445 -12.65 13.88 5.89
N TRP A 446 -11.43 14.36 5.68
CA TRP A 446 -10.72 15.21 6.64
C TRP A 446 -11.43 16.54 6.86
N GLN A 447 -11.99 17.14 5.81
CA GLN A 447 -12.77 18.37 5.92
C GLN A 447 -14.01 18.18 6.82
N GLN A 448 -14.73 17.06 6.65
CA GLN A 448 -15.84 16.71 7.54
C GLN A 448 -15.37 16.47 8.98
N ARG A 449 -14.23 15.79 9.18
CA ARG A 449 -13.64 15.58 10.52
C ARG A 449 -13.24 16.89 11.20
N MET A 450 -12.85 17.93 10.47
CA MET A 450 -12.57 19.24 11.07
C MET A 450 -13.80 19.84 11.78
N GLN A 451 -15.00 19.64 11.22
CA GLN A 451 -16.25 20.05 11.89
C GLN A 451 -16.47 19.29 13.19
N GLN A 452 -16.18 17.98 13.19
CA GLN A 452 -16.26 17.15 14.40
C GLN A 452 -15.24 17.58 15.46
N TYR A 453 -14.03 17.98 15.06
CA TYR A 453 -13.04 18.50 16.00
C TYR A 453 -13.46 19.83 16.63
N HIS A 454 -14.12 20.72 15.89
CA HIS A 454 -14.72 21.93 16.48
C HIS A 454 -15.74 21.57 17.57
N LEU A 455 -16.70 20.70 17.25
CA LEU A 455 -17.69 20.23 18.22
C LEU A 455 -17.04 19.58 19.44
N MET A 456 -16.05 18.71 19.24
CA MET A 456 -15.31 18.06 20.32
C MET A 456 -14.63 19.08 21.23
N LEU A 457 -14.02 20.13 20.68
CA LEU A 457 -13.38 21.18 21.48
C LEU A 457 -14.39 21.99 22.28
N ASP A 458 -15.56 22.28 21.71
CA ASP A 458 -16.63 23.00 22.39
C ASP A 458 -17.21 22.18 23.55
N GLU A 459 -17.52 20.90 23.32
CA GLU A 459 -17.97 19.98 24.36
C GLU A 459 -16.92 19.79 25.45
N ARG A 460 -15.64 19.61 25.09
CA ARG A 460 -14.54 19.52 26.07
C ARG A 460 -14.45 20.77 26.94
N GLN A 461 -14.64 21.96 26.37
CA GLN A 461 -14.61 23.20 27.13
C GLN A 461 -15.78 23.29 28.11
N VAL A 462 -17.00 22.96 27.66
CA VAL A 462 -18.21 22.97 28.48
C VAL A 462 -18.13 21.94 29.60
N GLU A 463 -17.80 20.69 29.28
CA GLU A 463 -17.72 19.60 30.26
C GLU A 463 -16.60 19.80 31.27
N ARG A 464 -15.45 20.37 30.85
CA ARG A 464 -14.38 20.76 31.78
C ARG A 464 -14.88 21.80 32.78
N ARG A 465 -15.62 22.82 32.33
CA ARG A 465 -16.19 23.86 33.22
C ARG A 465 -17.20 23.27 34.21
N LYS A 466 -18.11 22.41 33.74
CA LYS A 466 -19.08 21.71 34.60
C LYS A 466 -18.37 20.85 35.65
N ARG A 467 -17.41 20.03 35.22
CA ARG A 467 -16.63 19.16 36.10
C ARG A 467 -15.82 19.96 37.13
N ALA A 468 -15.16 21.04 36.70
CA ALA A 468 -14.43 21.92 37.60
C ALA A 468 -15.34 22.54 38.66
N LYS A 469 -16.52 23.04 38.27
CA LYS A 469 -17.53 23.55 39.22
C LYS A 469 -17.95 22.49 40.23
N HIS A 470 -18.28 21.29 39.77
CA HIS A 470 -18.71 20.20 40.63
C HIS A 470 -17.60 19.77 41.62
N ILE A 471 -16.34 19.67 41.16
CA ILE A 471 -15.20 19.32 42.02
C ILE A 471 -14.95 20.40 43.08
N LEU A 472 -15.00 21.69 42.70
CA LEU A 472 -14.81 22.80 43.64
C LEU A 472 -15.94 22.92 44.68
N GLN A 473 -17.14 22.43 44.38
CA GLN A 473 -18.26 22.37 45.33
C GLN A 473 -18.16 21.17 46.29
N ASN A 474 -17.28 20.20 46.01
CA ASN A 474 -17.14 19.01 46.82
C ASN A 474 -16.27 19.27 48.07
N ARG A 475 -16.90 19.27 49.24
CA ARG A 475 -16.25 19.51 50.55
C ARG A 475 -15.42 18.34 51.06
N THR A 476 -15.34 17.20 50.36
CA THR A 476 -14.45 16.09 50.76
C THR A 476 -12.99 16.54 50.85
N LEU A 477 -12.58 17.48 50.01
CA LEU A 477 -11.24 18.06 50.01
C LEU A 477 -10.96 18.91 51.26
N ASP A 478 -12.00 19.46 51.90
CA ASP A 478 -11.86 20.27 53.12
C ASP A 478 -11.60 19.40 54.36
N GLN A 479 -12.05 18.13 54.33
CA GLN A 479 -11.94 17.18 55.44
C GLN A 479 -10.49 16.79 55.76
N LEU A 480 -9.56 16.95 54.80
CA LEU A 480 -8.17 16.57 55.00
C LEU A 480 -7.49 17.37 56.12
N SER A 481 -7.83 18.66 56.24
CA SER A 481 -7.35 19.52 57.33
C SER A 481 -7.85 19.04 58.70
N ALA A 482 -9.13 18.67 58.79
CA ALA A 482 -9.71 18.13 60.02
C ALA A 482 -9.10 16.77 60.40
N LEU A 483 -8.84 15.90 59.41
CA LEU A 483 -8.16 14.62 59.64
C LEU A 483 -6.72 14.81 60.12
N GLN A 484 -6.02 15.82 59.61
CA GLN A 484 -4.67 16.16 60.08
C GLN A 484 -4.69 16.63 61.54
N VAL A 485 -5.64 17.48 61.93
CA VAL A 485 -5.82 17.88 63.34
C VAL A 485 -6.12 16.69 64.23
N GLN A 486 -6.99 15.75 63.80
CA GLN A 486 -7.28 14.53 64.55
C GLN A 486 -6.04 13.63 64.68
N ARG A 487 -5.25 13.49 63.62
CA ARG A 487 -3.96 12.78 63.65
C ARG A 487 -3.03 13.40 64.67
N ASP A 488 -2.87 14.72 64.66
CA ASP A 488 -1.95 15.42 65.55
C ASP A 488 -2.37 15.27 67.02
N ALA A 489 -3.67 15.28 67.31
CA ALA A 489 -4.20 14.96 68.63
C ALA A 489 -3.90 13.50 69.06
N LEU A 490 -4.05 12.53 68.15
CA LEU A 490 -3.68 11.13 68.43
C LEU A 490 -2.17 10.98 68.69
N ALA A 491 -1.34 11.68 67.93
CA ALA A 491 0.11 11.70 68.15
C ALA A 491 0.46 12.21 69.55
N GLN A 492 -0.16 13.32 69.99
CA GLN A 492 0.02 13.87 71.33
C GLN A 492 -0.41 12.89 72.44
N VAL A 493 -1.54 12.19 72.26
CA VAL A 493 -2.02 11.17 73.21
C VAL A 493 -1.01 10.01 73.31
N ILE A 494 -0.52 9.52 72.17
CA ILE A 494 0.45 8.43 72.11
C ILE A 494 1.77 8.86 72.78
N ASP A 495 2.26 10.06 72.51
CA ASP A 495 3.53 10.54 73.07
C ASP A 495 3.44 10.83 74.57
N THR A 496 2.31 11.36 75.04
CA THR A 496 2.04 11.52 76.48
C THR A 496 2.01 10.16 77.18
N ALA A 497 1.31 9.18 76.61
CA ALA A 497 1.24 7.83 77.15
C ALA A 497 2.61 7.13 77.19
N LYS A 498 3.48 7.39 76.19
CA LYS A 498 4.87 6.91 76.20
C LYS A 498 5.71 7.54 77.31
N GLN A 499 5.62 8.85 77.48
CA GLN A 499 6.37 9.58 78.51
C GLN A 499 5.97 9.14 79.92
N GLN A 500 4.67 8.88 80.13
CA GLN A 500 4.12 8.45 81.41
C GLN A 500 4.19 6.92 81.63
N GLN A 501 4.64 6.16 80.62
CA GLN A 501 4.57 4.70 80.60
C GLN A 501 3.16 4.15 80.90
N ASP A 502 2.13 4.87 80.45
CA ASP A 502 0.74 4.53 80.70
C ASP A 502 0.21 3.54 79.65
N GLY A 503 0.32 2.24 79.97
CA GLY A 503 -0.22 1.18 79.13
C GLY A 503 -1.73 1.14 79.01
N GLN A 504 -2.48 1.85 79.87
CA GLN A 504 -3.94 1.81 79.83
C GLN A 504 -4.51 2.49 78.58
N VAL A 505 -3.81 3.52 78.07
CA VAL A 505 -4.19 4.24 76.84
C VAL A 505 -4.16 3.32 75.61
N PHE A 506 -3.23 2.36 75.58
CA PHE A 506 -3.04 1.44 74.46
C PHE A 506 -3.84 0.13 74.59
N MET A 507 -4.72 0.02 75.59
CA MET A 507 -5.58 -1.15 75.76
C MET A 507 -6.58 -1.27 74.61
N SER A 508 -7.02 -2.51 74.34
CA SER A 508 -8.12 -2.75 73.39
C SER A 508 -9.40 -2.00 73.83
N LEU A 509 -10.28 -1.67 72.88
CA LEU A 509 -11.56 -1.02 73.18
C LEU A 509 -12.38 -1.78 74.24
N GLN A 510 -12.32 -3.12 74.21
CA GLN A 510 -13.01 -3.95 75.20
C GLN A 510 -12.40 -3.81 76.59
N SER A 511 -11.08 -3.80 76.67
CA SER A 511 -10.32 -3.62 77.90
C SER A 511 -10.51 -2.21 78.50
N GLN A 512 -10.59 -1.17 77.66
CA GLN A 512 -10.95 0.19 78.09
C GLN A 512 -12.38 0.24 78.66
N LYS A 513 -13.36 -0.41 78.01
CA LYS A 513 -14.73 -0.53 78.55
C LYS A 513 -14.78 -1.26 79.88
N TRP A 514 -13.93 -2.27 80.08
CA TRP A 514 -13.80 -2.95 81.39
C TRP A 514 -13.19 -2.04 82.44
N LEU A 515 -12.16 -1.28 82.09
CA LEU A 515 -11.56 -0.28 82.98
C LEU A 515 -12.58 0.79 83.40
N ASP A 516 -13.40 1.29 82.48
CA ASP A 516 -14.49 2.22 82.81
C ASP A 516 -15.51 1.60 83.76
N ARG A 517 -15.84 0.33 83.55
CA ARG A 517 -16.74 -0.41 84.46
C ARG A 517 -16.14 -0.57 85.85
N VAL A 518 -14.83 -0.81 85.94
CA VAL A 518 -14.09 -0.84 87.21
C VAL A 518 -14.17 0.52 87.89
N LYS A 519 -13.81 1.62 87.19
CA LYS A 519 -13.89 3.00 87.72
C LYS A 519 -15.29 3.36 88.22
N ARG A 520 -16.35 2.97 87.49
CA ARG A 520 -17.74 3.14 87.94
C ARG A 520 -18.05 2.33 89.20
N SER A 521 -17.53 1.11 89.30
CA SER A 521 -17.73 0.24 90.45
C SER A 521 -17.01 0.79 91.70
N GLU A 522 -15.78 1.29 91.55
CA GLU A 522 -15.04 1.98 92.62
C GLU A 522 -15.81 3.20 93.16
N LYS A 523 -16.26 4.09 92.26
CA LYS A 523 -17.08 5.26 92.66
C LYS A 523 -18.36 4.84 93.39
N ARG A 524 -19.03 3.80 92.89
CA ARG A 524 -20.26 3.29 93.51
C ARG A 524 -20.00 2.71 94.89
N LEU A 525 -18.93 1.93 95.05
CA LEU A 525 -18.52 1.40 96.35
C LEU A 525 -18.19 2.53 97.33
N ALA A 526 -17.42 3.53 96.93
CA ALA A 526 -17.12 4.70 97.76
C ALA A 526 -18.40 5.43 98.23
N THR A 527 -19.36 5.62 97.31
CA THR A 527 -20.65 6.25 97.61
C THR A 527 -21.46 5.41 98.60
N ILE A 528 -21.54 4.09 98.41
CA ILE A 528 -22.25 3.17 99.32
C ILE A 528 -21.61 3.19 100.71
N THR A 529 -20.29 3.18 100.80
CA THR A 529 -19.55 3.23 102.07
C THR A 529 -19.86 4.54 102.81
N GLN A 530 -19.88 5.67 102.12
CA GLN A 530 -20.24 6.96 102.71
C GLN A 530 -21.68 6.99 103.21
N LEU A 531 -22.65 6.51 102.41
CA LEU A 531 -24.07 6.46 102.79
C LEU A 531 -24.31 5.55 103.99
N LYS A 532 -23.69 4.36 104.02
CA LYS A 532 -23.80 3.45 105.17
C LYS A 532 -23.27 4.07 106.45
N LYS A 533 -22.15 4.81 106.38
CA LYS A 533 -21.58 5.55 107.51
C LYS A 533 -22.55 6.63 108.02
N GLN A 534 -23.22 7.35 107.12
CA GLN A 534 -24.22 8.37 107.48
C GLN A 534 -25.48 7.78 108.13
N LEU A 535 -25.88 6.57 107.72
CA LEU A 535 -27.09 5.87 108.19
C LEU A 535 -26.86 4.98 109.42
N GLY A 536 -25.64 4.96 110.01
CA GLY A 536 -25.32 4.13 111.17
C GLY A 536 -25.36 2.62 110.92
N GLN A 537 -25.23 2.20 109.66
CA GLN A 537 -25.27 0.79 109.26
C GLN A 537 -23.88 0.14 109.37
N PRO A 538 -23.79 -1.21 109.52
CA PRO A 538 -22.51 -1.91 109.53
C PRO A 538 -21.74 -1.63 108.23
N PRO A 539 -20.40 -1.48 108.32
CA PRO A 539 -19.55 -1.17 107.17
C PRO A 539 -19.70 -2.24 106.08
N LEU A 540 -19.47 -1.85 104.84
CA LEU A 540 -19.46 -2.79 103.73
C LEU A 540 -18.30 -3.77 103.89
N ASP A 541 -18.52 -5.05 103.59
CA ASP A 541 -17.46 -6.06 103.65
C ASP A 541 -16.32 -5.70 102.68
N ASP A 542 -15.09 -5.68 103.19
CA ASP A 542 -13.85 -5.45 102.45
C ASP A 542 -13.67 -6.41 101.26
N ALA A 543 -14.36 -7.56 101.25
CA ALA A 543 -14.38 -8.48 100.13
C ALA A 543 -14.85 -7.83 98.81
N TYR A 544 -15.74 -6.84 98.86
CA TYR A 544 -16.21 -6.13 97.65
C TYR A 544 -15.11 -5.23 97.06
N GLN A 545 -14.41 -4.46 97.90
CA GLN A 545 -13.30 -3.62 97.47
C GLN A 545 -12.16 -4.49 96.91
N ARG A 546 -11.77 -5.55 97.62
CA ARG A 546 -10.73 -6.50 97.19
C ARG A 546 -11.02 -7.17 95.84
N ARG A 547 -12.30 -7.42 95.51
CA ARG A 547 -12.69 -7.95 94.19
C ARG A 547 -12.49 -6.92 93.08
N VAL A 548 -12.86 -5.67 93.32
CA VAL A 548 -12.67 -4.58 92.35
C VAL A 548 -11.19 -4.31 92.16
N ASP A 549 -10.41 -4.23 93.24
CA ASP A 549 -8.95 -4.02 93.18
C ASP A 549 -8.24 -5.15 92.43
N ARG A 550 -8.68 -6.41 92.59
CA ARG A 550 -8.11 -7.55 91.85
C ARG A 550 -8.36 -7.44 90.35
N VAL A 551 -9.57 -7.01 89.95
CA VAL A 551 -9.90 -6.83 88.54
C VAL A 551 -9.16 -5.62 87.96
N ALA A 552 -9.08 -4.51 88.71
CA ALA A 552 -8.31 -3.33 88.36
C ALA A 552 -6.83 -3.69 88.15
N GLY A 553 -6.22 -4.36 89.14
CA GLY A 553 -4.83 -4.80 89.09
C GLY A 553 -4.53 -5.75 87.93
N ARG A 554 -5.46 -6.68 87.62
CA ARG A 554 -5.31 -7.55 86.43
C ARG A 554 -5.32 -6.76 85.13
N LEU A 555 -6.20 -5.76 84.99
CA LEU A 555 -6.25 -4.91 83.81
C LEU A 555 -4.98 -4.07 83.67
N VAL A 556 -4.48 -3.49 84.77
CA VAL A 556 -3.20 -2.76 84.77
C VAL A 556 -2.05 -3.69 84.40
N TRP A 557 -1.98 -4.89 84.98
CA TRP A 557 -0.94 -5.87 84.68
C TRP A 557 -0.94 -6.28 83.19
N GLN A 558 -2.13 -6.57 82.63
CA GLN A 558 -2.26 -6.87 81.20
C GLN A 558 -1.87 -5.69 80.31
N ALA A 559 -2.20 -4.46 80.72
CA ALA A 559 -1.82 -3.25 80.01
C ALA A 559 -0.31 -3.02 80.04
N SER A 560 0.35 -3.31 81.16
CA SER A 560 1.81 -3.22 81.29
C SER A 560 2.54 -4.33 80.52
N GLU A 561 2.05 -5.57 80.55
CA GLU A 561 2.65 -6.69 79.79
C GLU A 561 2.60 -6.43 78.28
N ALA A 562 1.46 -5.95 77.78
CA ALA A 562 1.26 -5.65 76.36
C ALA A 562 1.79 -4.28 75.93
N TYR A 563 2.34 -3.47 76.85
CA TYR A 563 2.71 -2.07 76.62
C TYR A 563 3.61 -1.89 75.39
N SER A 564 4.74 -2.61 75.33
CA SER A 564 5.71 -2.49 74.25
C SER A 564 5.11 -2.86 72.88
N ALA A 565 4.34 -3.94 72.83
CA ALA A 565 3.69 -4.41 71.62
C ALA A 565 2.62 -3.43 71.13
N ASN A 566 1.74 -2.97 72.02
CA ASN A 566 0.64 -2.06 71.65
C ASN A 566 1.15 -0.65 71.33
N THR A 567 2.19 -0.17 72.00
CA THR A 567 2.85 1.10 71.67
C THR A 567 3.45 1.05 70.26
N TRP A 568 4.15 -0.03 69.91
CA TRP A 568 4.69 -0.22 68.57
C TRP A 568 3.57 -0.29 67.50
N GLN A 569 2.47 -0.99 67.79
CA GLN A 569 1.31 -1.06 66.89
C GLN A 569 0.66 0.32 66.70
N ALA A 570 0.48 1.09 67.78
CA ALA A 570 -0.06 2.45 67.71
C ALA A 570 0.85 3.37 66.89
N GLN A 571 2.17 3.31 67.09
CA GLN A 571 3.13 4.08 66.29
C GLN A 571 3.09 3.66 64.81
N LYS A 572 3.01 2.35 64.54
CA LYS A 572 2.90 1.84 63.17
C LYS A 572 1.63 2.36 62.49
N ALA A 573 0.49 2.33 63.19
CA ALA A 573 -0.77 2.85 62.68
C ALA A 573 -0.71 4.36 62.43
N LEU A 574 -0.07 5.12 63.33
CA LEU A 574 0.16 6.56 63.16
C LEU A 574 1.04 6.84 61.92
N ASN A 575 2.15 6.10 61.76
CA ASN A 575 3.02 6.25 60.59
C ASN A 575 2.31 5.88 59.27
N GLN A 576 1.42 4.88 59.29
CA GLN A 576 0.57 4.54 58.15
C GLN A 576 -0.41 5.67 57.83
N LEU A 577 -1.05 6.24 58.85
CA LEU A 577 -1.95 7.38 58.69
C LEU A 577 -1.21 8.60 58.11
N ASP A 578 0.01 8.87 58.56
CA ASP A 578 0.87 9.93 58.02
C ASP A 578 1.16 9.74 56.53
N ALA A 579 1.51 8.52 56.13
CA ALA A 579 1.76 8.20 54.74
C ALA A 579 0.51 8.38 53.86
N GLU A 580 -0.67 8.01 54.35
CA GLU A 580 -1.93 8.18 53.61
C GLU A 580 -2.37 9.65 53.55
N ILE A 581 -2.20 10.42 54.63
CA ILE A 581 -2.45 11.88 54.63
C ILE A 581 -1.52 12.57 53.62
N ALA A 582 -0.23 12.23 53.60
CA ALA A 582 0.73 12.81 52.66
C ALA A 582 0.37 12.49 51.19
N LYS A 583 0.00 11.24 50.89
CA LYS A 583 -0.50 10.85 49.55
C LYS A 583 -1.76 11.64 49.16
N ALA A 584 -2.70 11.81 50.10
CA ALA A 584 -3.92 12.57 49.87
C ALA A 584 -3.63 14.05 49.59
N GLN A 585 -2.72 14.68 50.36
CA GLN A 585 -2.26 16.05 50.13
C GLN A 585 -1.61 16.21 48.75
N GLN A 586 -0.72 15.29 48.36
CA GLN A 586 -0.08 15.32 47.05
C GLN A 586 -1.11 15.22 45.91
N ARG A 587 -2.07 14.29 46.01
CA ARG A 587 -3.14 14.12 45.02
C ARG A 587 -4.05 15.34 44.95
N GLN A 588 -4.39 15.95 46.09
CA GLN A 588 -5.17 17.19 46.15
C GLN A 588 -4.43 18.33 45.45
N GLN A 589 -3.13 18.48 45.70
CA GLN A 589 -2.33 19.51 45.03
C GLN A 589 -2.28 19.29 43.51
N GLN A 590 -2.06 18.05 43.05
CA GLN A 590 -2.10 17.71 41.63
C GLN A 590 -3.46 18.03 40.99
N LEU A 591 -4.56 17.71 41.69
CA LEU A 591 -5.91 18.03 41.24
C LEU A 591 -6.11 19.55 41.11
N LEU A 592 -5.68 20.34 42.10
CA LEU A 592 -5.77 21.81 42.06
C LEU A 592 -4.95 22.40 40.91
N ILE A 593 -3.74 21.88 40.66
CA ILE A 593 -2.91 22.26 39.50
C ILE A 593 -3.65 21.97 38.19
N GLN A 594 -4.25 20.78 38.05
CA GLN A 594 -5.01 20.42 36.86
C GLN A 594 -6.28 21.26 36.66
N LEU A 595 -6.96 21.64 37.74
CA LEU A 595 -8.11 22.54 37.71
C LEU A 595 -7.72 23.97 37.33
N ALA A 596 -6.57 24.44 37.83
CA ALA A 596 -6.03 25.77 37.52
C ALA A 596 -5.44 25.86 36.10
N ALA A 597 -4.99 24.74 35.53
CA ALA A 597 -4.53 24.70 34.16
C ALA A 597 -5.63 25.19 33.20
N LYS A 598 -5.28 26.16 32.35
CA LYS A 598 -6.17 26.73 31.32
C LYS A 598 -5.72 26.19 29.96
N PRO A 599 -6.37 25.14 29.42
CA PRO A 599 -6.08 24.71 28.06
C PRO A 599 -6.41 25.85 27.11
N ASP A 600 -5.52 26.10 26.17
CA ASP A 600 -5.73 27.11 25.14
C ASP A 600 -6.63 26.55 24.03
N PHE A 601 -7.92 26.47 24.34
CA PHE A 601 -8.94 26.06 23.37
C PHE A 601 -9.01 27.02 22.18
N ALA A 602 -8.63 28.30 22.35
CA ALA A 602 -8.59 29.27 21.26
C ALA A 602 -7.50 28.90 20.25
N LYS A 603 -6.27 28.64 20.70
CA LYS A 603 -5.18 28.15 19.84
C LYS A 603 -5.51 26.82 19.17
N GLN A 604 -6.17 25.90 19.88
CA GLN A 604 -6.61 24.63 19.29
C GLN A 604 -7.66 24.85 18.19
N ARG A 605 -8.66 25.72 18.41
CA ARG A 605 -9.64 26.08 17.37
C ARG A 605 -9.00 26.77 16.17
N LEU A 606 -8.06 27.69 16.39
CA LEU A 606 -7.30 28.33 15.31
C LEU A 606 -6.55 27.30 14.47
N ARG A 607 -5.90 26.31 15.12
CA ARG A 607 -5.23 25.21 14.41
C ARG A 607 -6.21 24.39 13.56
N VAL A 608 -7.37 24.01 14.11
CA VAL A 608 -8.39 23.26 13.36
C VAL A 608 -8.90 24.08 12.19
N SER A 609 -9.17 25.37 12.38
CA SER A 609 -9.64 26.28 11.34
C SER A 609 -8.62 26.46 10.22
N ALA A 610 -7.34 26.65 10.57
CA ALA A 610 -6.25 26.77 9.61
C ALA A 610 -6.05 25.48 8.79
N LEU A 611 -6.19 24.32 9.43
CA LEU A 611 -6.16 23.03 8.74
C LEU A 611 -7.35 22.87 7.79
N ALA A 612 -8.56 23.23 8.21
CA ALA A 612 -9.74 23.21 7.34
C ALA A 612 -9.60 24.12 6.12
N GLN A 613 -9.02 25.33 6.30
CA GLN A 613 -8.73 26.23 5.18
C GLN A 613 -7.70 25.64 4.23
N ARG A 614 -6.63 25.03 4.74
CA ARG A 614 -5.62 24.36 3.92
C ARG A 614 -6.22 23.19 3.14
N ILE A 615 -7.04 22.35 3.78
CA ILE A 615 -7.72 21.24 3.12
C ILE A 615 -8.58 21.74 1.96
N ASN A 616 -9.36 22.81 2.14
CA ASN A 616 -10.13 23.40 1.04
C ASN A 616 -9.27 23.85 -0.14
N ILE A 617 -8.09 24.44 0.12
CA ILE A 617 -7.14 24.83 -0.94
C ILE A 617 -6.65 23.58 -1.69
N GLU A 618 -6.28 22.52 -0.97
CA GLU A 618 -5.81 21.27 -1.59
C GLU A 618 -6.92 20.54 -2.36
N ILE A 619 -8.19 20.63 -1.92
CA ILE A 619 -9.34 20.10 -2.69
C ILE A 619 -9.46 20.81 -4.04
N VAL A 620 -9.36 22.15 -4.06
CA VAL A 620 -9.43 22.92 -5.31
C VAL A 620 -8.27 22.57 -6.25
N LYS A 621 -7.05 22.42 -5.73
CA LYS A 621 -5.90 21.98 -6.52
C LYS A 621 -6.10 20.57 -7.07
N SER A 622 -6.54 19.62 -6.24
CA SER A 622 -6.83 18.25 -6.67
C SER A 622 -7.86 18.24 -7.80
N ASN A 623 -8.93 19.04 -7.72
CA ASN A 623 -9.90 19.18 -8.81
C ASN A 623 -9.24 19.66 -10.11
N SER A 624 -8.39 20.70 -10.04
CA SER A 624 -7.71 21.21 -11.23
C SER A 624 -6.75 20.20 -11.86
N VAL A 625 -6.08 19.38 -11.04
CA VAL A 625 -5.22 18.29 -11.53
C VAL A 625 -6.04 17.20 -12.19
N GLN A 626 -7.19 16.82 -11.61
CA GLN A 626 -8.09 15.85 -12.24
C GLN A 626 -8.60 16.34 -13.59
N ASP A 627 -9.00 17.62 -13.70
CA ASP A 627 -9.50 18.17 -14.96
C ASP A 627 -8.40 18.18 -16.04
N ALA A 628 -7.16 18.55 -15.67
CA ALA A 628 -6.01 18.49 -16.57
C ALA A 628 -5.66 17.06 -17.01
N LEU A 629 -5.70 16.09 -16.09
CA LEU A 629 -5.45 14.68 -16.40
C LEU A 629 -6.54 14.11 -17.33
N ILE A 630 -7.80 14.47 -17.12
CA ILE A 630 -8.91 14.04 -17.97
C ILE A 630 -8.75 14.61 -19.39
N GLU A 631 -8.39 15.89 -19.50
CA GLU A 631 -8.13 16.51 -20.81
C GLU A 631 -6.95 15.83 -21.52
N GLN A 632 -5.85 15.58 -20.81
CA GLN A 632 -4.69 14.85 -21.35
C GLN A 632 -5.06 13.44 -21.84
N LEU A 633 -5.78 12.67 -21.02
CA LEU A 633 -6.19 11.30 -21.37
C LEU A 633 -7.12 11.29 -22.59
N SER A 634 -8.04 12.26 -22.67
CA SER A 634 -8.94 12.43 -23.82
C SER A 634 -8.15 12.75 -25.09
N GLU A 635 -7.17 13.65 -25.01
CA GLU A 635 -6.32 14.01 -26.14
C GLU A 635 -5.45 12.83 -26.61
N THR A 636 -4.85 12.07 -25.69
CA THR A 636 -4.11 10.84 -26.03
C THR A 636 -5.01 9.88 -26.78
N PHE A 637 -6.23 9.63 -26.29
CA PHE A 637 -7.18 8.74 -26.95
C PHE A 637 -7.58 9.26 -28.35
N ASN A 638 -7.84 10.56 -28.48
CA ASN A 638 -8.16 11.20 -29.76
C ASN A 638 -7.00 11.16 -30.77
N GLN A 639 -5.74 11.08 -30.34
CA GLN A 639 -4.60 10.82 -31.23
C GLN A 639 -4.67 9.43 -31.86
N PHE A 640 -4.96 8.39 -31.07
CA PHE A 640 -5.15 7.03 -31.58
C PHE A 640 -6.36 6.93 -32.53
N ILE A 641 -7.47 7.59 -32.20
CA ILE A 641 -8.65 7.66 -33.10
C ILE A 641 -8.28 8.29 -34.44
N ARG A 642 -7.55 9.43 -34.42
CA ARG A 642 -7.13 10.11 -35.66
C ARG A 642 -6.22 9.24 -36.52
N ALA A 643 -5.25 8.55 -35.90
CA ALA A 643 -4.36 7.64 -36.61
C ALA A 643 -5.15 6.50 -37.28
N HIS A 644 -6.11 5.90 -36.56
CA HIS A 644 -6.92 4.81 -37.10
C HIS A 644 -7.86 5.28 -38.23
N LYS A 645 -8.48 6.47 -38.09
CA LYS A 645 -9.28 7.09 -39.18
C LYS A 645 -8.47 7.34 -40.45
N GLN A 646 -7.22 7.81 -40.31
CA GLN A 646 -6.33 8.02 -41.45
C GLN A 646 -6.05 6.70 -42.17
N LYS A 647 -5.78 5.62 -41.43
CA LYS A 647 -5.52 4.29 -42.00
C LYS A 647 -6.74 3.72 -42.72
N ILE A 648 -7.94 3.81 -42.13
CA ILE A 648 -9.18 3.37 -42.79
C ILE A 648 -9.47 4.19 -44.05
N SER A 649 -9.18 5.49 -44.04
CA SER A 649 -9.34 6.34 -45.22
C SER A 649 -8.42 5.89 -46.37
N GLN A 650 -7.20 5.42 -46.06
CA GLN A 650 -6.31 4.81 -47.06
C GLN A 650 -6.87 3.50 -47.61
N TYR A 651 -7.45 2.64 -46.76
CA TYR A 651 -8.09 1.40 -47.22
C TYR A 651 -9.29 1.65 -48.15
N ILE A 652 -10.10 2.68 -47.85
CA ILE A 652 -11.18 3.10 -48.75
C ILE A 652 -10.63 3.49 -50.12
N LEU A 653 -9.58 4.32 -50.16
CA LEU A 653 -8.94 4.74 -51.40
C LEU A 653 -8.38 3.54 -52.18
N GLN A 654 -7.68 2.63 -51.50
CA GLN A 654 -7.12 1.43 -52.10
C GLN A 654 -8.21 0.51 -52.68
N ALA A 655 -9.32 0.30 -51.95
CA ALA A 655 -10.45 -0.48 -52.43
C ALA A 655 -11.11 0.15 -53.67
N GLN A 656 -11.32 1.47 -53.65
CA GLN A 656 -11.89 2.20 -54.79
C GLN A 656 -11.01 2.10 -56.03
N LEU A 657 -9.70 2.29 -55.88
CA LEU A 657 -8.74 2.16 -56.99
C LEU A 657 -8.70 0.73 -57.54
N ALA A 658 -8.72 -0.29 -56.67
CA ALA A 658 -8.76 -1.69 -57.08
C ALA A 658 -10.05 -2.03 -57.86
N MET A 659 -11.21 -1.53 -57.40
CA MET A 659 -12.47 -1.72 -58.11
C MET A 659 -12.49 -1.04 -59.48
N VAL A 660 -11.95 0.18 -59.60
CA VAL A 660 -11.82 0.87 -60.90
C VAL A 660 -10.93 0.06 -61.83
N ARG A 661 -9.77 -0.41 -61.35
CA ARG A 661 -8.86 -1.26 -62.14
C ARG A 661 -9.55 -2.52 -62.66
N LEU A 662 -10.30 -3.23 -61.81
CA LEU A 662 -11.01 -4.45 -62.18
C LEU A 662 -12.11 -4.18 -63.21
N ASN A 663 -12.84 -3.07 -63.09
CA ASN A 663 -13.86 -2.67 -64.07
C ASN A 663 -13.24 -2.29 -65.42
N ASP A 664 -12.11 -1.57 -65.43
CA ASP A 664 -11.40 -1.22 -66.66
C ASP A 664 -10.86 -2.47 -67.37
N GLN A 665 -10.30 -3.44 -66.62
CA GLN A 665 -9.88 -4.73 -67.17
C GLN A 665 -11.05 -5.52 -67.76
N ALA A 666 -12.21 -5.53 -67.08
CA ALA A 666 -13.40 -6.17 -67.61
C ALA A 666 -13.86 -5.52 -68.92
N LEU A 667 -13.85 -4.19 -69.00
CA LEU A 667 -14.24 -3.43 -70.19
C LEU A 667 -13.28 -3.62 -71.38
N LEU A 668 -11.97 -3.76 -71.12
CA LEU A 668 -10.97 -4.05 -72.14
C LEU A 668 -11.13 -5.48 -72.70
N ASN A 669 -11.36 -6.47 -71.83
CA ASN A 669 -11.58 -7.85 -72.26
C ASN A 669 -12.90 -8.04 -73.04
N ASP A 670 -13.92 -7.22 -72.75
CA ASP A 670 -15.20 -7.24 -73.48
C ASP A 670 -15.05 -6.62 -74.90
N ASN A 671 -14.13 -5.66 -75.08
CA ASN A 671 -13.82 -5.07 -76.39
C ASN A 671 -12.91 -5.94 -77.28
N ASP A 672 -12.11 -6.84 -76.70
CA ASP A 672 -11.21 -7.76 -77.42
C ASP A 672 -11.88 -9.10 -77.81
N SER A 673 -13.18 -9.28 -77.54
CA SER A 673 -13.96 -10.44 -78.00
C SER A 673 -14.49 -10.20 -79.43
N PRO A 674 -13.93 -10.83 -80.49
CA PRO A 674 -14.46 -10.67 -81.83
C PRO A 674 -15.82 -11.35 -81.90
N THR A 675 -16.89 -10.56 -82.04
CA THR A 675 -18.20 -11.06 -82.45
C THR A 675 -18.02 -11.73 -83.83
N PRO A 676 -18.28 -13.03 -84.00
CA PRO A 676 -18.35 -13.58 -85.34
C PRO A 676 -19.64 -13.05 -85.97
N LEU A 677 -19.50 -12.13 -86.91
CA LEU A 677 -20.52 -11.85 -87.91
C LEU A 677 -20.74 -13.14 -88.72
N ASN A 678 -21.68 -13.97 -88.28
CA ASN A 678 -22.21 -15.05 -89.08
C ASN A 678 -23.19 -14.45 -90.11
N ASP A 679 -22.61 -14.11 -91.25
CA ASP A 679 -23.31 -14.07 -92.53
C ASP A 679 -23.53 -15.52 -93.00
N THR A 680 -24.78 -15.98 -93.10
CA THR A 680 -25.25 -16.82 -94.23
C THR A 680 -26.72 -17.23 -94.12
N SER A 681 -27.47 -16.79 -95.14
CA SER A 681 -28.50 -17.52 -95.91
C SER A 681 -29.67 -18.22 -95.20
N VAL A 682 -30.82 -17.59 -95.38
CA VAL A 682 -32.12 -18.21 -95.65
C VAL A 682 -32.02 -19.45 -96.57
N LYS A 683 -32.56 -20.59 -96.13
CA LYS A 683 -33.30 -21.55 -96.97
C LYS A 683 -34.24 -22.41 -96.11
N GLU A 684 -35.47 -22.51 -96.60
CA GLU A 684 -36.63 -23.23 -96.07
C GLU A 684 -36.43 -24.75 -95.94
N GLY A 685 -37.20 -25.40 -95.05
CA GLY A 685 -37.41 -26.87 -95.09
C GLY A 685 -37.91 -27.56 -93.81
N ASP A 686 -39.20 -27.38 -93.53
CA ASP A 686 -40.21 -28.20 -92.82
C ASP A 686 -39.91 -29.52 -92.03
N GLN A 687 -40.70 -29.69 -90.94
CA GLN A 687 -41.19 -30.91 -90.26
C GLN A 687 -40.13 -31.85 -89.62
N LEU A 688 -40.09 -32.11 -88.31
CA LEU A 688 -41.12 -32.52 -87.34
C LEU A 688 -40.63 -32.27 -85.90
#